data_AF-A0A7R9A0G6-F1
#
_entry.id   AF-A0A7R9A0G6-F1
#
_cell.length_a   1.000
_cell.length_b   1.000
_cell.length_c   1.000
_cell.angle_alpha   90.00
_cell.angle_beta   90.00
_cell.angle_gamma   90.00
#
_symmetry.space_group_name_H-M   'P 1'
#
loop_
_entity.id
_entity.type
_entity.pdbx_description
1 polymer ?
#
loop_
_entity_poly.entity_id
_entity_poly.type
_entity_poly.pdbx_seq_one_letter_code
_entity_poly.pdbx_strand_id
1 'polypeptide(L)'
;MLGESWRLKGNDEKASKWYQMAYDNAYGPEALRAYAFGLKKMGLYEEAKVKFKDTGIEIGSPYEYRKEITACVMSQSWLKEMDKNEWQITLAPFNSPQNDFSPVLFEDNHFLLTSDRLMSTAKAAYKWTGNPYFDILMVAEEGASPQVFDASLHSEYNDATPTFAKDFGEMCFVRSTGALKYDDKYNKIYFCERKDNHWSNPKALSFQKEKVNYVAPAFSADGKVLYFASNDSEGWGGYDIYFVERKEDLENPWGEPKLLSRNINTLGNESFPTVHGDTLYFASDGLPGMGGFDIFKTWRVDNAWAPPQNLKAPLNSSYDDFGIIYKQKVAASKIGDLLSEGYFTSNRQEGGKGGDDIYRFVQKVPPPKPIPIGDNTAEDLMITAYEGGVNFFDNAEIYSKGESERVMGNILHKLNWERSSYLVSSKVFFGDGGRLPNQTGLSRKHVVEGCHAAMKRLRVDYLDLYFCHRPDKSTPMEETVWAMNHLIQQGKVLYWGTSEWSAQEIMEAHVVARENRLIGPVMEQPQYNMFWRDKVEVEYHKIYSTYGLGTTIWSPLLSGVITDKYLDKFPKDTRLSLEGLEWLRERSISPETLEKVRALNDLALSLGTNLPKMAIAWCTKNPNVSTVILGASKVSQLKETLTALDVAPLLTPEVMQQIEGILGNKPAMPPF
;
A
#
# COMPACT_ATOMS: atom_id res chain seq x y z
N MET A 1 -35.23 -19.83 -11.34
CA MET A 1 -35.98 -18.92 -10.44
C MET A 1 -35.45 -18.95 -9.01
N LEU A 2 -35.48 -20.09 -8.30
CA LEU A 2 -34.98 -20.15 -6.91
C LEU A 2 -33.51 -19.73 -6.77
N GLY A 3 -32.64 -20.13 -7.71
CA GLY A 3 -31.24 -19.67 -7.76
C GLY A 3 -31.13 -18.14 -7.82
N GLU A 4 -31.82 -17.51 -8.77
CA GLU A 4 -31.87 -16.04 -8.89
C GLU A 4 -32.41 -15.36 -7.63
N SER A 5 -33.44 -15.92 -6.99
CA SER A 5 -33.98 -15.35 -5.75
C SER A 5 -32.97 -15.37 -4.61
N TRP A 6 -32.16 -16.43 -4.48
CA TRP A 6 -31.10 -16.49 -3.48
C TRP A 6 -29.92 -15.57 -3.83
N ARG A 7 -29.56 -15.49 -5.11
CA ARG A 7 -28.52 -14.57 -5.61
C ARG A 7 -28.87 -13.11 -5.31
N LEU A 8 -30.11 -12.71 -5.56
CA LEU A 8 -30.63 -11.37 -5.25
C LEU A 8 -30.72 -11.08 -3.75
N LYS A 9 -30.58 -12.10 -2.88
CA LYS A 9 -30.47 -11.96 -1.42
C LYS A 9 -29.03 -12.07 -0.92
N GLY A 10 -28.04 -12.10 -1.80
CA GLY A 10 -26.62 -12.24 -1.44
C GLY A 10 -26.25 -13.63 -0.89
N ASN A 11 -27.07 -14.66 -1.11
CA ASN A 11 -26.77 -16.02 -0.65
C ASN A 11 -26.28 -16.89 -1.81
N ASP A 12 -25.02 -16.68 -2.19
CA ASP A 12 -24.40 -17.34 -3.33
C ASP A 12 -24.27 -18.86 -3.15
N GLU A 13 -24.14 -19.35 -1.91
CA GLU A 13 -24.09 -20.79 -1.62
C GLU A 13 -25.40 -21.49 -1.98
N LYS A 14 -26.54 -20.95 -1.50
CA LYS A 14 -27.86 -21.50 -1.85
C LYS A 14 -28.17 -21.28 -3.32
N ALA A 15 -27.81 -20.13 -3.88
CA ALA A 15 -28.02 -19.86 -5.30
C ALA A 15 -27.29 -20.88 -6.17
N SER A 16 -26.02 -21.16 -5.87
CA SER A 16 -25.17 -22.09 -6.61
C SER A 16 -25.71 -23.52 -6.60
N LYS A 17 -26.25 -24.00 -5.46
CA LYS A 17 -26.91 -25.32 -5.37
C LYS A 17 -28.10 -25.42 -6.33
N TRP A 18 -28.90 -24.36 -6.45
CA TRP A 18 -30.03 -24.34 -7.39
C TRP A 18 -29.61 -24.23 -8.85
N TYR A 19 -28.54 -23.49 -9.15
CA TYR A 19 -27.99 -23.42 -10.51
C TYR A 19 -27.43 -24.77 -10.96
N GLN A 20 -26.68 -25.44 -10.09
CA GLN A 20 -26.19 -26.79 -10.33
C GLN A 20 -27.35 -27.77 -10.56
N MET A 21 -28.35 -27.78 -9.68
CA MET A 21 -29.54 -28.63 -9.84
C MET A 21 -30.28 -28.35 -11.16
N ALA A 22 -30.40 -27.08 -11.56
CA ALA A 22 -31.03 -26.73 -12.83
C ALA A 22 -30.22 -27.26 -14.03
N TYR A 23 -28.90 -27.16 -13.97
CA TYR A 23 -28.03 -27.72 -15.00
C TYR A 23 -28.10 -29.24 -15.07
N ASP A 24 -28.05 -29.93 -13.93
CA ASP A 24 -28.15 -31.39 -13.83
C ASP A 24 -29.51 -31.92 -14.37
N ASN A 25 -30.54 -31.06 -14.39
CA ASN A 25 -31.86 -31.35 -14.96
C ASN A 25 -32.06 -30.75 -16.38
N ALA A 26 -30.95 -30.54 -17.11
CA ALA A 26 -30.94 -30.12 -18.52
C ALA A 26 -31.63 -28.76 -18.81
N TYR A 27 -31.55 -27.80 -17.88
CA TYR A 27 -32.05 -26.44 -18.12
C TYR A 27 -31.30 -25.70 -19.25
N GLY A 28 -30.00 -26.01 -19.42
CA GLY A 28 -29.15 -25.44 -20.47
C GLY A 28 -27.91 -24.70 -19.95
N PRO A 29 -27.09 -24.17 -20.86
CA PRO A 29 -25.80 -23.55 -20.55
C PRO A 29 -25.92 -22.29 -19.68
N GLU A 30 -27.10 -21.64 -19.63
CA GLU A 30 -27.36 -20.50 -18.75
C GLU A 30 -27.27 -20.89 -17.27
N ALA A 31 -27.73 -22.09 -16.91
CA ALA A 31 -27.61 -22.61 -15.55
C ALA A 31 -26.15 -22.92 -15.19
N LEU A 32 -25.39 -23.50 -16.13
CA LEU A 32 -23.96 -23.76 -15.94
C LEU A 32 -23.16 -22.46 -15.79
N ARG A 33 -23.49 -21.45 -16.62
CA ARG A 33 -22.92 -20.10 -16.52
C ARG A 33 -23.19 -19.50 -15.14
N ALA A 34 -24.45 -19.50 -14.70
CA ALA A 34 -24.82 -18.95 -13.39
C ALA A 34 -24.13 -19.69 -12.24
N TYR A 35 -23.99 -21.02 -12.36
CA TYR A 35 -23.24 -21.83 -11.41
C TYR A 35 -21.75 -21.47 -11.37
N ALA A 36 -21.11 -21.26 -12.54
CA ALA A 36 -19.71 -20.85 -12.62
C ALA A 36 -19.46 -19.48 -11.94
N PHE A 37 -20.33 -18.49 -12.15
CA PHE A 37 -20.26 -17.21 -11.45
C PHE A 37 -20.50 -17.36 -9.93
N GLY A 38 -21.44 -18.21 -9.53
CA GLY A 38 -21.68 -18.52 -8.12
C GLY A 38 -20.45 -19.13 -7.43
N LEU A 39 -19.78 -20.09 -8.07
CA LEU A 39 -18.52 -20.66 -7.60
C LEU A 39 -17.43 -19.58 -7.43
N LYS A 40 -17.32 -18.65 -8.38
CA LYS A 40 -16.37 -17.53 -8.31
C LYS A 40 -16.65 -16.64 -7.10
N LYS A 41 -17.92 -16.26 -6.86
CA LYS A 41 -18.33 -15.46 -5.69
C LYS A 41 -18.10 -16.15 -4.34
N MET A 42 -18.09 -17.48 -4.32
CA MET A 42 -17.71 -18.27 -3.14
C MET A 42 -16.20 -18.47 -2.98
N GLY A 43 -15.37 -17.88 -3.84
CA GLY A 43 -13.91 -18.04 -3.81
C GLY A 43 -13.42 -19.41 -4.28
N LEU A 44 -14.30 -20.25 -4.85
CA LEU A 44 -13.98 -21.57 -5.39
C LEU A 44 -13.41 -21.46 -6.82
N TYR A 45 -12.31 -20.71 -6.96
CA TYR A 45 -11.76 -20.31 -8.25
C TYR A 45 -11.32 -21.47 -9.15
N GLU A 46 -10.82 -22.56 -8.56
CA GLU A 46 -10.37 -23.71 -9.36
C GLU A 46 -11.57 -24.42 -10.02
N GLU A 47 -12.66 -24.59 -9.28
CA GLU A 47 -13.90 -25.16 -9.78
C GLU A 47 -14.59 -24.21 -10.76
N ALA A 48 -14.68 -22.92 -10.42
CA ALA A 48 -15.25 -21.89 -11.29
C ALA A 48 -14.58 -21.87 -12.66
N LYS A 49 -13.23 -21.92 -12.70
CA LYS A 49 -12.44 -21.97 -13.94
C LYS A 49 -12.83 -23.15 -14.84
N VAL A 50 -13.01 -24.33 -14.25
CA VAL A 50 -13.46 -25.52 -14.98
C VAL A 50 -14.87 -25.28 -15.55
N LYS A 51 -15.80 -24.78 -14.74
CA LYS A 51 -17.18 -24.53 -15.19
C LYS A 51 -17.33 -23.42 -16.22
N PHE A 52 -16.50 -22.38 -16.18
CA PHE A 52 -16.43 -21.39 -17.26
C PHE A 52 -15.95 -22.01 -18.58
N LYS A 53 -14.94 -22.88 -18.53
CA LYS A 53 -14.45 -23.60 -19.71
C LYS A 53 -15.53 -24.54 -20.28
N ASP A 54 -16.19 -25.31 -19.42
CA ASP A 54 -17.27 -26.22 -19.80
C ASP A 54 -18.41 -25.44 -20.47
N THR A 55 -18.82 -24.31 -19.89
CA THR A 55 -19.85 -23.41 -20.46
C THR A 55 -19.46 -22.95 -21.86
N GLY A 56 -18.23 -22.48 -22.05
CA GLY A 56 -17.73 -22.03 -23.35
C GLY A 56 -17.77 -23.14 -24.41
N ILE A 57 -17.42 -24.38 -24.03
CA ILE A 57 -17.49 -25.54 -24.92
C ILE A 57 -18.94 -25.83 -25.31
N GLU A 58 -19.86 -25.82 -24.34
CA GLU A 58 -21.28 -26.14 -24.56
C GLU A 58 -21.97 -25.14 -25.51
N ILE A 59 -21.64 -23.85 -25.41
CA ILE A 59 -22.18 -22.82 -26.32
C ILE A 59 -21.44 -22.72 -27.65
N GLY A 60 -20.45 -23.58 -27.91
CA GLY A 60 -19.63 -23.55 -29.12
C GLY A 60 -18.64 -22.38 -29.22
N SER A 61 -18.38 -21.68 -28.11
CA SER A 61 -17.39 -20.59 -27.99
C SER A 61 -16.42 -20.87 -26.83
N PRO A 62 -15.42 -21.78 -27.02
CA PRO A 62 -14.50 -22.19 -25.95
C PRO A 62 -13.67 -21.04 -25.33
N TYR A 63 -13.74 -19.86 -25.93
CA TYR A 63 -12.97 -18.69 -25.55
C TYR A 63 -13.81 -17.55 -24.97
N GLU A 64 -15.14 -17.69 -24.93
CA GLU A 64 -16.07 -16.70 -24.41
C GLU A 64 -15.68 -16.22 -23.00
N TYR A 65 -15.37 -17.17 -22.11
CA TYR A 65 -15.08 -16.91 -20.69
C TYR A 65 -13.59 -16.83 -20.38
N ARG A 66 -12.72 -16.57 -21.37
CA ARG A 66 -11.26 -16.40 -21.13
C ARG A 66 -10.96 -15.32 -20.09
N LYS A 67 -11.74 -14.24 -20.09
CA LYS A 67 -11.63 -13.15 -19.11
C LYS A 67 -11.89 -13.66 -17.69
N GLU A 68 -12.98 -14.38 -17.48
CA GLU A 68 -13.33 -14.93 -16.15
C GLU A 68 -12.36 -16.03 -15.69
N ILE A 69 -11.90 -16.87 -16.61
CA ILE A 69 -10.85 -17.86 -16.35
C ILE A 69 -9.55 -17.17 -15.90
N THR A 70 -9.16 -16.10 -16.60
CA THR A 70 -7.97 -15.31 -16.24
C THR A 70 -8.14 -14.65 -14.88
N ALA A 71 -9.32 -14.08 -14.62
CA ALA A 71 -9.65 -13.49 -13.33
C ALA A 71 -9.53 -14.53 -12.20
N CYS A 72 -10.06 -15.75 -12.36
CA CYS A 72 -9.90 -16.83 -11.37
C CYS A 72 -8.43 -17.15 -11.06
N VAL A 73 -7.58 -17.24 -12.10
CA VAL A 73 -6.15 -17.49 -11.94
C VAL A 73 -5.46 -16.35 -11.20
N MET A 74 -5.79 -15.09 -11.55
CA MET A 74 -5.27 -13.90 -10.88
C MET A 74 -5.69 -13.87 -9.40
N SER A 75 -6.95 -14.13 -9.09
CA SER A 75 -7.47 -14.18 -7.72
C SER A 75 -6.77 -15.22 -6.86
N GLN A 76 -6.51 -16.42 -7.40
CA GLN A 76 -5.71 -17.44 -6.71
C GLN A 76 -4.28 -16.94 -6.42
N SER A 77 -3.67 -16.19 -7.35
CA SER A 77 -2.35 -15.58 -7.12
C SER A 77 -2.41 -14.54 -6.03
N TRP A 78 -3.41 -13.63 -6.07
CA TRP A 78 -3.57 -12.57 -5.09
C TRP A 78 -3.80 -13.13 -3.68
N LEU A 79 -4.61 -14.18 -3.52
CA LEU A 79 -4.78 -14.85 -2.23
C LEU A 79 -3.47 -15.42 -1.67
N LYS A 80 -2.61 -15.99 -2.53
CA LYS A 80 -1.27 -16.49 -2.11
C LYS A 80 -0.30 -15.36 -1.74
N GLU A 81 -0.59 -14.14 -2.18
CA GLU A 81 0.23 -12.96 -1.94
C GLU A 81 -0.34 -12.01 -0.89
N MET A 82 -1.53 -12.31 -0.36
CA MET A 82 -2.24 -11.51 0.62
C MET A 82 -1.36 -11.13 1.81
N ASP A 83 -0.63 -12.12 2.36
CA ASP A 83 0.29 -11.93 3.49
C ASP A 83 1.57 -11.16 3.14
N LYS A 84 1.83 -10.89 1.85
CA LYS A 84 3.04 -10.18 1.38
C LYS A 84 2.83 -8.69 1.22
N ASN A 85 1.58 -8.21 1.31
CA ASN A 85 1.22 -6.84 0.99
C ASN A 85 1.08 -5.94 2.23
N GLU A 86 1.35 -6.46 3.44
CA GLU A 86 1.36 -5.73 4.73
C GLU A 86 0.06 -4.97 5.05
N TRP A 87 -1.07 -5.45 4.50
CA TRP A 87 -2.39 -4.96 4.85
C TRP A 87 -2.92 -5.73 6.05
N GLN A 88 -3.43 -5.00 7.04
CA GLN A 88 -4.22 -5.54 8.14
C GLN A 88 -5.65 -5.07 7.97
N ILE A 89 -6.58 -6.01 7.92
CA ILE A 89 -8.01 -5.75 7.83
C ILE A 89 -8.66 -6.16 9.15
N THR A 90 -9.40 -5.25 9.76
CA THR A 90 -10.10 -5.49 11.04
C THR A 90 -11.51 -4.95 10.96
N LEU A 91 -12.49 -5.70 11.47
CA LEU A 91 -13.88 -5.24 11.55
C LEU A 91 -13.97 -3.94 12.38
N ALA A 92 -14.68 -2.93 11.88
CA ALA A 92 -14.90 -1.71 12.64
C ALA A 92 -15.82 -1.96 13.84
N PRO A 93 -15.59 -1.33 15.00
CA PRO A 93 -16.29 -1.66 16.25
C PRO A 93 -17.78 -1.25 16.23
N PHE A 94 -18.17 -0.31 15.37
CA PHE A 94 -19.53 0.25 15.31
C PHE A 94 -20.51 -0.54 14.43
N ASN A 95 -20.09 -1.63 13.76
CA ASN A 95 -21.00 -2.48 12.98
C ASN A 95 -22.13 -3.07 13.84
N SER A 96 -23.26 -3.39 13.20
CA SER A 96 -24.44 -4.05 13.77
C SER A 96 -24.70 -5.39 13.08
N PRO A 97 -25.67 -6.19 13.56
CA PRO A 97 -26.14 -7.37 12.84
C PRO A 97 -26.98 -7.07 11.58
N GLN A 98 -27.06 -5.80 11.15
CA GLN A 98 -27.80 -5.32 9.99
C GLN A 98 -26.81 -4.90 8.89
N ASN A 99 -27.25 -4.25 7.82
CA ASN A 99 -26.33 -3.69 6.82
C ASN A 99 -25.81 -2.34 7.34
N ASP A 100 -24.49 -2.20 7.40
CA ASP A 100 -23.79 -0.95 7.66
C ASP A 100 -22.74 -0.74 6.57
N PHE A 101 -22.88 0.31 5.75
CA PHE A 101 -22.04 0.47 4.57
C PHE A 101 -21.78 1.91 4.15
N SER A 102 -20.86 2.06 3.20
CA SER A 102 -20.40 3.32 2.62
C SER A 102 -20.00 4.34 3.70
N PRO A 103 -18.95 4.07 4.48
CA PRO A 103 -18.49 5.00 5.51
C PRO A 103 -17.92 6.27 4.90
N VAL A 104 -18.17 7.42 5.54
CA VAL A 104 -17.59 8.71 5.17
C VAL A 104 -17.07 9.40 6.43
N LEU A 105 -15.86 9.98 6.35
CA LEU A 105 -15.28 10.73 7.46
C LEU A 105 -16.11 11.98 7.75
N PHE A 106 -16.34 12.23 9.03
CA PHE A 106 -17.04 13.40 9.54
C PHE A 106 -16.33 13.95 10.78
N GLU A 107 -16.69 15.15 11.20
CA GLU A 107 -16.05 15.95 12.25
C GLU A 107 -15.78 15.16 13.55
N ASP A 108 -14.76 15.58 14.31
CA ASP A 108 -14.45 15.04 15.64
C ASP A 108 -14.29 13.50 15.72
N ASN A 109 -13.63 12.90 14.72
CA ASN A 109 -13.44 11.44 14.60
C ASN A 109 -14.77 10.64 14.55
N HIS A 110 -15.80 11.24 13.97
CA HIS A 110 -17.04 10.55 13.64
C HIS A 110 -17.04 10.06 12.18
N PHE A 111 -17.92 9.11 11.93
CA PHE A 111 -18.23 8.61 10.60
C PHE A 111 -19.71 8.76 10.35
N LEU A 112 -20.07 9.04 9.10
CA LEU A 112 -21.42 8.80 8.59
C LEU A 112 -21.45 7.49 7.83
N LEU A 113 -22.53 6.72 7.99
CA LEU A 113 -22.74 5.46 7.28
C LEU A 113 -24.21 5.30 6.91
N THR A 114 -24.48 4.46 5.92
CA THR A 114 -25.83 4.03 5.59
C THR A 114 -26.14 2.78 6.40
N SER A 115 -27.29 2.75 7.07
CA SER A 115 -27.69 1.59 7.86
C SER A 115 -29.20 1.33 7.83
N ASP A 116 -29.59 0.07 7.83
CA ASP A 116 -30.97 -0.37 8.08
C ASP A 116 -31.16 -0.85 9.53
N ARG A 117 -30.24 -0.52 10.45
CA ARG A 117 -30.45 -0.74 11.89
C ARG A 117 -31.63 0.09 12.41
N LEU A 118 -32.42 -0.51 13.29
CA LEU A 118 -33.61 0.13 13.83
C LEU A 118 -33.24 1.20 14.87
N MET A 119 -33.39 2.48 14.50
CA MET A 119 -33.14 3.61 15.41
C MET A 119 -34.42 4.21 16.03
N SER A 120 -35.61 3.91 15.49
CA SER A 120 -36.91 4.28 16.07
C SER A 120 -38.05 3.39 15.58
N THR A 121 -39.20 3.40 16.25
CA THR A 121 -40.36 2.53 15.96
C THR A 121 -41.21 2.97 14.76
N ALA A 122 -40.80 3.98 13.99
CA ALA A 122 -41.69 4.71 13.07
C ALA A 122 -41.53 4.36 11.57
N LYS A 123 -40.59 3.49 11.17
CA LYS A 123 -40.40 3.13 9.75
C LYS A 123 -41.03 1.78 9.39
N ALA A 124 -41.78 1.76 8.30
CA ALA A 124 -42.33 0.53 7.73
C ALA A 124 -41.19 -0.38 7.21
N ALA A 125 -41.34 -1.69 7.37
CA ALA A 125 -40.41 -2.64 6.79
C ALA A 125 -40.44 -2.57 5.25
N TYR A 126 -39.25 -2.54 4.64
CA TYR A 126 -39.08 -2.66 3.20
C TYR A 126 -39.53 -4.05 2.76
N LYS A 127 -40.52 -4.13 1.86
CA LYS A 127 -41.20 -5.40 1.51
C LYS A 127 -40.27 -6.47 0.92
N TRP A 128 -39.14 -6.06 0.32
CA TRP A 128 -38.15 -6.97 -0.25
C TRP A 128 -37.35 -7.69 0.84
N THR A 129 -36.77 -6.94 1.77
CA THR A 129 -35.80 -7.46 2.76
C THR A 129 -36.46 -7.80 4.09
N GLY A 130 -37.55 -7.12 4.45
CA GLY A 130 -38.17 -7.17 5.77
C GLY A 130 -37.52 -6.23 6.79
N ASN A 131 -36.44 -5.54 6.42
CA ASN A 131 -35.72 -4.59 7.27
C ASN A 131 -36.32 -3.17 7.16
N PRO A 132 -36.05 -2.26 8.11
CA PRO A 132 -36.35 -0.84 7.97
C PRO A 132 -35.74 -0.22 6.69
N TYR A 133 -36.27 0.93 6.27
CA TYR A 133 -35.60 1.75 5.24
C TYR A 133 -34.26 2.29 5.76
N PHE A 134 -33.29 2.44 4.86
CA PHE A 134 -31.96 2.96 5.16
C PHE A 134 -31.98 4.40 5.67
N ASP A 135 -31.15 4.67 6.67
CA ASP A 135 -30.88 6.00 7.23
C ASP A 135 -29.39 6.32 7.21
N ILE A 136 -29.08 7.62 7.24
CA ILE A 136 -27.73 8.12 7.47
C ILE A 136 -27.52 8.19 8.99
N LEU A 137 -26.58 7.39 9.49
CA LEU A 137 -26.23 7.36 10.91
C LEU A 137 -24.84 7.94 11.14
N MET A 138 -24.70 8.63 12.26
CA MET A 138 -23.42 9.10 12.78
C MET A 138 -22.93 8.16 13.88
N VAL A 139 -21.67 7.74 13.78
CA VAL A 139 -21.01 6.85 14.74
C VAL A 139 -19.63 7.39 15.10
N ALA A 140 -19.17 7.17 16.34
CA ALA A 140 -17.79 7.47 16.71
C ALA A 140 -16.85 6.34 16.29
N GLU A 141 -15.60 6.66 15.96
CA GLU A 141 -14.58 5.68 15.55
C GLU A 141 -14.43 4.51 16.55
N GLU A 142 -14.49 4.81 17.84
CA GLU A 142 -14.29 3.82 18.92
C GLU A 142 -15.55 3.00 19.26
N GLY A 143 -16.66 3.16 18.52
CA GLY A 143 -17.85 2.32 18.70
C GLY A 143 -18.89 2.85 19.68
N ALA A 144 -18.95 4.16 19.93
CA ALA A 144 -20.01 4.77 20.73
C ALA A 144 -21.41 4.60 20.10
N SER A 145 -22.46 4.85 20.89
CA SER A 145 -23.87 4.68 20.48
C SER A 145 -24.19 5.44 19.18
N PRO A 146 -24.71 4.77 18.13
CA PRO A 146 -25.08 5.42 16.87
C PRO A 146 -26.18 6.46 17.08
N GLN A 147 -26.20 7.49 16.26
CA GLN A 147 -27.23 8.53 16.25
C GLN A 147 -27.73 8.77 14.83
N VAL A 148 -28.98 9.17 14.66
CA VAL A 148 -29.47 9.63 13.36
C VAL A 148 -28.76 10.93 13.01
N PHE A 149 -28.15 11.01 11.84
CA PHE A 149 -27.47 12.23 11.38
C PHE A 149 -28.51 13.30 11.05
N ASP A 150 -28.41 14.44 11.75
CA ASP A 150 -29.30 15.60 11.67
C ASP A 150 -30.79 15.26 11.44
N ALA A 151 -31.56 15.27 12.54
CA ALA A 151 -32.98 14.92 12.50
C ALA A 151 -33.83 15.76 11.52
N SER A 152 -33.38 16.96 11.10
CA SER A 152 -34.09 17.77 10.11
C SER A 152 -34.00 17.21 8.68
N LEU A 153 -32.98 16.40 8.40
CA LEU A 153 -32.76 15.75 7.12
C LEU A 153 -33.41 14.37 7.05
N HIS A 154 -33.79 13.78 8.19
CA HIS A 154 -34.42 12.47 8.27
C HIS A 154 -35.72 12.40 7.45
N SER A 155 -35.92 11.31 6.73
CA SER A 155 -37.10 11.10 5.89
C SER A 155 -37.67 9.68 5.99
N GLU A 156 -38.89 9.48 5.48
CA GLU A 156 -39.52 8.15 5.34
C GLU A 156 -38.94 7.31 4.18
N TYR A 157 -38.00 7.87 3.42
CA TYR A 157 -37.37 7.22 2.27
C TYR A 157 -36.06 6.53 2.68
N ASN A 158 -35.44 5.81 1.73
CA ASN A 158 -34.04 5.40 1.89
C ASN A 158 -33.15 6.61 1.65
N ASP A 159 -32.33 6.93 2.65
CA ASP A 159 -31.28 7.93 2.56
C ASP A 159 -29.92 7.22 2.65
N ALA A 160 -29.01 7.50 1.72
CA ALA A 160 -27.67 6.92 1.70
C ALA A 160 -26.60 7.96 2.03
N THR A 161 -25.45 7.49 2.49
CA THR A 161 -24.36 8.31 3.05
C THR A 161 -24.01 9.49 2.16
N PRO A 162 -23.83 10.70 2.72
CA PRO A 162 -23.45 11.88 1.95
C PRO A 162 -21.98 11.84 1.53
N THR A 163 -21.64 12.62 0.51
CA THR A 163 -20.29 13.13 0.27
C THR A 163 -20.26 14.62 0.63
N PHE A 164 -19.11 15.10 1.10
CA PHE A 164 -18.92 16.50 1.48
C PHE A 164 -17.99 17.24 0.52
N ALA A 165 -18.27 18.52 0.27
CA ALA A 165 -17.28 19.43 -0.27
C ALA A 165 -16.30 19.86 0.84
N LYS A 166 -15.29 20.66 0.49
CA LYS A 166 -14.27 21.12 1.44
C LYS A 166 -14.91 21.77 2.68
N ASP A 167 -14.34 21.48 3.85
CA ASP A 167 -14.73 22.03 5.18
C ASP A 167 -16.16 21.67 5.66
N PHE A 168 -16.77 20.61 5.12
CA PHE A 168 -18.12 20.14 5.48
C PHE A 168 -19.23 21.20 5.31
N GLY A 169 -18.99 22.23 4.49
CA GLY A 169 -19.96 23.31 4.25
C GLY A 169 -21.07 22.96 3.28
N GLU A 170 -20.84 21.98 2.40
CA GLU A 170 -21.81 21.51 1.42
C GLU A 170 -21.81 19.98 1.41
N MET A 171 -22.96 19.38 1.14
CA MET A 171 -23.06 17.94 0.97
C MET A 171 -23.99 17.54 -0.16
N CYS A 172 -23.70 16.39 -0.76
CA CYS A 172 -24.57 15.68 -1.67
C CYS A 172 -24.89 14.30 -1.10
N PHE A 173 -26.14 13.87 -1.11
CA PHE A 173 -26.54 12.54 -0.66
C PHE A 173 -27.63 11.98 -1.55
N VAL A 174 -27.91 10.67 -1.44
CA VAL A 174 -28.92 10.01 -2.27
C VAL A 174 -30.17 9.78 -1.45
N ARG A 175 -31.32 10.10 -2.05
CA ARG A 175 -32.65 9.78 -1.51
C ARG A 175 -33.51 9.11 -2.57
N SER A 176 -34.23 8.06 -2.18
CA SER A 176 -35.19 7.41 -3.07
C SER A 176 -36.51 8.20 -3.16
N THR A 177 -36.87 8.71 -4.34
CA THR A 177 -38.13 9.43 -4.61
C THR A 177 -38.85 8.88 -5.86
N GLY A 178 -40.18 8.93 -5.87
CA GLY A 178 -40.98 8.63 -7.08
C GLY A 178 -41.11 9.87 -7.98
N ALA A 179 -41.22 9.70 -9.30
CA ALA A 179 -41.48 10.82 -10.21
C ALA A 179 -42.89 11.42 -9.98
N LEU A 180 -43.81 10.60 -9.47
CA LEU A 180 -45.15 10.98 -9.02
C LEU A 180 -45.41 10.41 -7.62
N LYS A 181 -46.40 10.98 -6.92
CA LYS A 181 -46.92 10.37 -5.69
C LYS A 181 -47.35 8.93 -6.03
N TYR A 182 -46.73 7.94 -5.39
CA TYR A 182 -46.93 6.49 -5.59
C TYR A 182 -46.19 5.81 -6.76
N ASP A 183 -45.23 6.46 -7.41
CA ASP A 183 -44.36 5.81 -8.41
C ASP A 183 -43.32 4.88 -7.76
N ASP A 184 -42.85 3.86 -8.49
CA ASP A 184 -41.75 3.00 -8.04
C ASP A 184 -40.51 3.89 -7.80
N LYS A 185 -39.95 3.83 -6.59
CA LYS A 185 -39.00 4.84 -6.07
C LYS A 185 -37.66 4.78 -6.83
N TYR A 186 -37.26 5.88 -7.48
CA TYR A 186 -35.95 6.07 -8.13
C TYR A 186 -34.98 6.82 -7.21
N ASN A 187 -33.68 6.59 -7.37
CA ASN A 187 -32.65 7.26 -6.57
C ASN A 187 -32.22 8.58 -7.20
N LYS A 188 -32.22 9.66 -6.40
CA LYS A 188 -31.77 11.00 -6.81
C LYS A 188 -30.73 11.55 -5.84
N ILE A 189 -29.78 12.30 -6.37
CA ILE A 189 -28.79 13.07 -5.63
C ILE A 189 -29.41 14.40 -5.22
N TYR A 190 -29.38 14.68 -3.93
CA TYR A 190 -29.82 15.92 -3.30
C TYR A 190 -28.62 16.69 -2.76
N PHE A 191 -28.69 18.01 -2.86
CA PHE A 191 -27.70 18.96 -2.39
C PHE A 191 -28.24 19.74 -1.19
N CYS A 192 -27.37 19.95 -0.21
CA CYS A 192 -27.60 20.76 0.98
C CYS A 192 -26.38 21.66 1.27
N GLU A 193 -26.65 22.86 1.77
CA GLU A 193 -25.64 23.79 2.27
C GLU A 193 -25.77 23.89 3.80
N ARG A 194 -24.64 24.01 4.50
CA ARG A 194 -24.58 24.21 5.94
C ARG A 194 -24.38 25.69 6.24
N LYS A 195 -25.29 26.27 7.03
CA LYS A 195 -25.18 27.65 7.52
C LYS A 195 -25.54 27.68 9.00
N ASP A 196 -24.67 28.30 9.81
CA ASP A 196 -24.85 28.42 11.27
C ASP A 196 -25.15 27.07 11.96
N ASN A 197 -24.43 26.00 11.57
CA ASN A 197 -24.62 24.61 12.03
C ASN A 197 -25.97 23.96 11.69
N HIS A 198 -26.73 24.52 10.75
CA HIS A 198 -27.96 23.92 10.24
C HIS A 198 -27.85 23.63 8.74
N TRP A 199 -28.35 22.47 8.32
CA TRP A 199 -28.45 22.13 6.91
C TRP A 199 -29.70 22.74 6.28
N SER A 200 -29.55 23.26 5.06
CA SER A 200 -30.68 23.69 4.23
C SER A 200 -31.56 22.50 3.83
N ASN A 201 -32.83 22.76 3.52
CA ASN A 201 -33.71 21.75 2.94
C ASN A 201 -33.08 21.09 1.68
N PRO A 202 -33.09 19.75 1.57
CA PRO A 202 -32.53 19.04 0.42
C PRO A 202 -33.15 19.47 -0.91
N LYS A 203 -32.31 19.79 -1.90
CA LYS A 203 -32.72 20.11 -3.27
C LYS A 203 -32.14 19.11 -4.27
N ALA A 204 -32.98 18.50 -5.10
CA ALA A 204 -32.51 17.59 -6.14
C ALA A 204 -31.66 18.35 -7.18
N LEU A 205 -30.54 17.76 -7.61
CA LEU A 205 -29.73 18.32 -8.70
C LEU A 205 -30.52 18.28 -10.01
N SER A 206 -30.46 19.35 -10.80
CA SER A 206 -31.36 19.57 -11.95
C SER A 206 -31.10 18.70 -13.17
N PHE A 207 -29.88 18.20 -13.35
CA PHE A 207 -29.51 17.41 -14.54
C PHE A 207 -30.12 16.00 -14.53
N GLN A 208 -30.78 15.60 -13.44
CA GLN A 208 -31.23 14.23 -13.23
C GLN A 208 -32.52 13.95 -14.01
N LYS A 209 -32.47 13.00 -14.96
CA LYS A 209 -33.60 12.59 -15.80
C LYS A 209 -34.66 11.82 -15.00
N GLU A 210 -35.93 11.91 -15.37
CA GLU A 210 -36.99 11.08 -14.78
C GLU A 210 -36.72 9.59 -15.05
N LYS A 211 -37.10 8.72 -14.09
CA LYS A 211 -36.97 7.26 -14.19
C LYS A 211 -35.55 6.70 -14.37
N VAL A 212 -34.52 7.51 -14.10
CA VAL A 212 -33.11 7.12 -14.06
C VAL A 212 -32.61 7.18 -12.61
N ASN A 213 -31.83 6.19 -12.19
CA ASN A 213 -31.19 6.16 -10.87
C ASN A 213 -29.84 6.87 -10.92
N TYR A 214 -29.58 7.67 -9.89
CA TYR A 214 -28.31 8.33 -9.61
C TYR A 214 -27.89 7.96 -8.19
N VAL A 215 -26.71 7.38 -8.05
CA VAL A 215 -26.24 6.79 -6.79
C VAL A 215 -24.77 7.13 -6.50
N ALA A 216 -24.39 6.97 -5.23
CA ALA A 216 -23.03 7.10 -4.74
C ALA A 216 -22.26 8.36 -5.24
N PRO A 217 -22.75 9.57 -4.91
CA PRO A 217 -22.04 10.80 -5.25
C PRO A 217 -20.70 10.88 -4.51
N ALA A 218 -19.68 11.45 -5.15
CA ALA A 218 -18.38 11.74 -4.56
C ALA A 218 -17.78 13.03 -5.12
N PHE A 219 -17.44 13.97 -4.23
CA PHE A 219 -16.74 15.19 -4.63
C PHE A 219 -15.27 14.90 -4.98
N SER A 220 -14.72 15.66 -5.93
CA SER A 220 -13.28 15.82 -6.06
C SER A 220 -12.69 16.54 -4.85
N ALA A 221 -11.39 16.36 -4.62
CA ALA A 221 -10.70 16.97 -3.48
C ALA A 221 -10.80 18.52 -3.44
N ASP A 222 -10.95 19.17 -4.60
CA ASP A 222 -11.13 20.61 -4.73
C ASP A 222 -12.61 21.06 -4.72
N GLY A 223 -13.55 20.12 -4.65
CA GLY A 223 -15.00 20.36 -4.67
C GLY A 223 -15.55 20.85 -6.02
N LYS A 224 -14.74 20.86 -7.09
CA LYS A 224 -15.15 21.37 -8.41
C LYS A 224 -15.81 20.35 -9.31
N VAL A 225 -15.68 19.07 -8.99
CA VAL A 225 -16.25 17.96 -9.77
C VAL A 225 -17.04 17.06 -8.84
N LEU A 226 -18.22 16.64 -9.29
CA LEU A 226 -19.02 15.62 -8.63
C LEU A 226 -19.06 14.38 -9.51
N TYR A 227 -18.51 13.28 -9.01
CA TYR A 227 -18.62 11.94 -9.60
C TYR A 227 -19.85 11.23 -9.04
N PHE A 228 -20.48 10.38 -9.83
CA PHE A 228 -21.61 9.55 -9.38
C PHE A 228 -21.82 8.39 -10.34
N ALA A 229 -22.56 7.37 -9.93
CA ALA A 229 -22.97 6.28 -10.80
C ALA A 229 -24.43 6.42 -11.24
N SER A 230 -24.74 6.02 -12.47
CA SER A 230 -26.10 6.09 -13.02
C SER A 230 -26.38 4.96 -14.00
N ASN A 231 -27.64 4.50 -14.03
CA ASN A 231 -28.13 3.52 -15.01
C ASN A 231 -28.79 4.19 -16.23
N ASP A 232 -28.34 5.39 -16.59
CA ASP A 232 -28.81 6.11 -17.77
C ASP A 232 -28.58 5.26 -19.03
N SER A 233 -29.56 5.20 -19.93
CA SER A 233 -29.49 4.42 -21.17
C SER A 233 -28.37 4.84 -22.12
N GLU A 234 -27.80 6.04 -21.93
CA GLU A 234 -26.64 6.53 -22.69
C GLU A 234 -25.31 5.94 -22.20
N GLY A 235 -25.31 5.22 -21.07
CA GLY A 235 -24.18 4.46 -20.54
C GLY A 235 -23.84 3.22 -21.37
N TRP A 236 -22.88 2.41 -20.89
CA TRP A 236 -22.47 1.17 -21.55
C TRP A 236 -22.89 -0.08 -20.78
N GLY A 237 -23.02 0.01 -19.47
CA GLY A 237 -23.28 -1.11 -18.58
C GLY A 237 -24.64 -1.03 -17.88
N GLY A 238 -24.71 -1.64 -16.69
CA GLY A 238 -25.87 -1.55 -15.81
C GLY A 238 -25.87 -0.25 -15.03
N TYR A 239 -24.76 0.08 -14.38
CA TYR A 239 -24.46 1.39 -13.81
C TYR A 239 -23.11 1.83 -14.32
N ASP A 240 -23.01 3.06 -14.78
CA ASP A 240 -21.77 3.66 -15.26
C ASP A 240 -21.42 4.89 -14.41
N ILE A 241 -20.13 5.18 -14.28
CA ILE A 241 -19.64 6.37 -13.59
C ILE A 241 -19.64 7.56 -14.54
N TYR A 242 -20.31 8.61 -14.10
CA TYR A 242 -20.36 9.93 -14.70
C TYR A 242 -19.66 10.95 -13.81
N PHE A 243 -19.32 12.09 -14.38
CA PHE A 243 -18.92 13.28 -13.63
C PHE A 243 -19.62 14.52 -14.15
N VAL A 244 -19.79 15.50 -13.28
CA VAL A 244 -20.27 16.83 -13.63
C VAL A 244 -19.34 17.89 -13.04
N GLU A 245 -19.00 18.88 -13.85
CA GLU A 245 -18.16 20.01 -13.43
C GLU A 245 -19.03 21.13 -12.88
N ARG A 246 -18.54 21.77 -11.82
CA ARG A 246 -19.15 22.95 -11.23
C ARG A 246 -18.94 24.15 -12.16
N LYS A 247 -19.98 24.95 -12.36
CA LYS A 247 -19.96 26.18 -13.15
C LYS A 247 -20.28 27.36 -12.24
N GLU A 248 -19.29 28.22 -12.00
CA GLU A 248 -19.39 29.34 -11.05
C GLU A 248 -20.42 30.41 -11.48
N ASP A 249 -20.75 30.50 -12.77
CA ASP A 249 -21.61 31.55 -13.35
C ASP A 249 -23.10 31.18 -13.43
N LEU A 250 -23.51 30.01 -12.90
CA LEU A 250 -24.88 29.53 -13.01
C LEU A 250 -25.65 29.64 -11.69
N GLU A 251 -26.93 30.01 -11.78
CA GLU A 251 -27.89 29.93 -10.67
C GLU A 251 -28.03 28.49 -10.13
N ASN A 252 -27.74 27.50 -10.98
CA ASN A 252 -27.50 26.11 -10.60
C ASN A 252 -26.06 25.71 -10.93
N PRO A 253 -25.23 25.45 -9.91
CA PRO A 253 -23.79 25.38 -10.10
C PRO A 253 -23.30 24.11 -10.80
N TRP A 254 -24.16 23.22 -11.29
CA TRP A 254 -23.75 21.95 -11.91
C TRP A 254 -24.05 21.93 -13.42
N GLY A 255 -23.04 21.57 -14.22
CA GLY A 255 -23.16 21.40 -15.66
C GLY A 255 -23.89 20.13 -16.11
N GLU A 256 -23.64 19.72 -17.35
CA GLU A 256 -24.15 18.47 -17.91
C GLU A 256 -23.29 17.27 -17.49
N PRO A 257 -23.89 16.12 -17.11
CA PRO A 257 -23.16 14.88 -16.86
C PRO A 257 -22.35 14.41 -18.06
N LYS A 258 -21.12 13.98 -17.80
CA LYS A 258 -20.21 13.39 -18.79
C LYS A 258 -19.84 11.98 -18.35
N LEU A 259 -19.96 11.02 -19.26
CA LEU A 259 -19.61 9.61 -19.03
C LEU A 259 -18.08 9.45 -18.94
N LEU A 260 -17.58 8.69 -17.97
CA LEU A 260 -16.17 8.30 -17.93
C LEU A 260 -15.82 7.29 -19.03
N SER A 261 -14.53 7.17 -19.36
CA SER A 261 -14.05 6.38 -20.50
C SER A 261 -14.22 4.85 -20.34
N ARG A 262 -14.18 4.11 -21.46
CA ARG A 262 -14.40 2.64 -21.55
C ARG A 262 -13.40 1.77 -20.78
N ASN A 263 -12.33 2.37 -20.30
CA ASN A 263 -11.40 1.68 -19.40
C ASN A 263 -11.94 1.59 -17.97
N ILE A 264 -12.85 2.47 -17.57
CA ILE A 264 -13.53 2.48 -16.28
C ILE A 264 -14.88 1.79 -16.44
N ASN A 265 -15.74 2.33 -17.30
CA ASN A 265 -17.10 1.83 -17.51
C ASN A 265 -17.11 0.63 -18.47
N THR A 266 -17.76 -0.46 -18.06
CA THR A 266 -17.77 -1.75 -18.76
C THR A 266 -19.20 -2.15 -19.15
N LEU A 267 -19.45 -3.43 -19.41
CA LEU A 267 -20.81 -3.96 -19.57
C LEU A 267 -21.44 -4.36 -18.21
N GLY A 268 -20.65 -4.33 -17.14
CA GLY A 268 -21.09 -4.60 -15.77
C GLY A 268 -21.62 -3.35 -15.09
N ASN A 269 -21.48 -3.31 -13.77
CA ASN A 269 -21.80 -2.18 -12.92
C ASN A 269 -20.50 -1.57 -12.40
N GLU A 270 -20.37 -0.26 -12.54
CA GLU A 270 -19.35 0.57 -11.91
C GLU A 270 -20.02 1.59 -10.98
N SER A 271 -19.66 1.56 -9.71
CA SER A 271 -20.31 2.36 -8.68
C SER A 271 -19.36 2.73 -7.53
N PHE A 272 -19.89 3.38 -6.50
CA PHE A 272 -19.16 3.82 -5.31
C PHE A 272 -17.86 4.57 -5.63
N PRO A 273 -17.88 5.59 -6.52
CA PRO A 273 -16.71 6.41 -6.73
C PRO A 273 -16.30 7.07 -5.41
N THR A 274 -15.01 7.23 -5.18
CA THR A 274 -14.46 8.00 -4.07
C THR A 274 -13.15 8.62 -4.50
N VAL A 275 -12.91 9.88 -4.15
CA VAL A 275 -11.70 10.60 -4.53
C VAL A 275 -10.82 10.79 -3.31
N HIS A 276 -9.53 10.45 -3.44
CA HIS A 276 -8.52 10.74 -2.43
C HIS A 276 -7.24 11.26 -3.09
N GLY A 277 -6.94 12.55 -2.89
CA GLY A 277 -5.95 13.26 -3.70
C GLY A 277 -6.34 13.24 -5.18
N ASP A 278 -5.41 12.87 -6.06
CA ASP A 278 -5.64 12.76 -7.52
C ASP A 278 -6.08 11.35 -7.96
N THR A 279 -6.41 10.47 -7.02
CA THR A 279 -6.81 9.08 -7.30
C THR A 279 -8.31 8.92 -7.13
N LEU A 280 -8.95 8.36 -8.16
CA LEU A 280 -10.33 7.88 -8.14
C LEU A 280 -10.34 6.40 -7.79
N TYR A 281 -11.05 6.07 -6.73
CA TYR A 281 -11.41 4.71 -6.35
C TYR A 281 -12.85 4.45 -6.77
N PHE A 282 -13.18 3.22 -7.13
CA PHE A 282 -14.54 2.81 -7.46
C PHE A 282 -14.69 1.29 -7.35
N ALA A 283 -15.91 0.79 -7.25
CA ALA A 283 -16.21 -0.63 -7.28
C ALA A 283 -16.69 -1.05 -8.67
N SER A 284 -16.26 -2.21 -9.16
CA SER A 284 -16.73 -2.79 -10.42
C SER A 284 -16.96 -4.29 -10.30
N ASP A 285 -18.06 -4.80 -10.85
CA ASP A 285 -18.29 -6.25 -11.07
C ASP A 285 -18.01 -6.67 -12.53
N GLY A 286 -17.67 -5.69 -13.37
CA GLY A 286 -17.42 -5.89 -14.79
C GLY A 286 -15.93 -5.94 -15.14
N LEU A 287 -15.04 -5.36 -14.35
CA LEU A 287 -13.59 -5.48 -14.55
C LEU A 287 -13.06 -6.83 -14.03
N PRO A 288 -11.90 -7.33 -14.54
CA PRO A 288 -11.30 -8.57 -14.02
C PRO A 288 -11.01 -8.48 -12.52
N GLY A 289 -11.75 -9.25 -11.73
CA GLY A 289 -11.73 -9.18 -10.27
C GLY A 289 -11.97 -10.53 -9.58
N MET A 290 -11.97 -10.48 -8.25
CA MET A 290 -12.07 -11.63 -7.36
C MET A 290 -13.48 -12.18 -7.21
N GLY A 291 -14.53 -11.44 -7.54
CA GLY A 291 -15.87 -11.96 -7.29
C GLY A 291 -16.97 -11.05 -7.77
N GLY A 292 -17.72 -10.50 -6.82
CA GLY A 292 -18.75 -9.51 -7.06
C GLY A 292 -18.16 -8.13 -7.33
N PHE A 293 -18.59 -7.13 -6.57
CA PHE A 293 -17.92 -5.83 -6.63
C PHE A 293 -16.48 -5.96 -6.10
N ASP A 294 -15.53 -5.53 -6.90
CA ASP A 294 -14.14 -5.38 -6.51
C ASP A 294 -13.77 -3.89 -6.53
N ILE A 295 -12.98 -3.43 -5.56
CA ILE A 295 -12.46 -2.06 -5.53
C ILE A 295 -11.28 -1.93 -6.50
N PHE A 296 -11.35 -0.92 -7.35
CA PHE A 296 -10.29 -0.50 -8.27
C PHE A 296 -9.85 0.92 -7.96
N LYS A 297 -8.62 1.25 -8.36
CA LYS A 297 -8.10 2.62 -8.38
C LYS A 297 -7.63 3.03 -9.77
N THR A 298 -7.77 4.30 -10.09
CA THR A 298 -7.23 4.93 -11.29
C THR A 298 -6.87 6.40 -10.97
N TRP A 299 -6.04 7.02 -11.80
CA TRP A 299 -5.60 8.40 -11.65
C TRP A 299 -5.48 9.05 -13.02
N ARG A 300 -5.44 10.38 -13.06
CA ARG A 300 -5.24 11.11 -14.31
C ARG A 300 -3.79 11.01 -14.77
N VAL A 301 -3.60 10.74 -16.05
CA VAL A 301 -2.34 10.84 -16.79
C VAL A 301 -2.63 11.74 -17.98
N ASP A 302 -2.09 12.96 -17.95
CA ASP A 302 -2.45 14.04 -18.87
C ASP A 302 -3.99 14.27 -18.90
N ASN A 303 -4.61 14.13 -20.08
CA ASN A 303 -6.05 14.28 -20.29
C ASN A 303 -6.83 12.95 -20.27
N ALA A 304 -6.23 11.85 -19.81
CA ALA A 304 -6.84 10.53 -19.77
C ALA A 304 -6.74 9.87 -18.39
N TRP A 305 -7.55 8.82 -18.17
CA TRP A 305 -7.45 7.98 -16.99
C TRP A 305 -6.51 6.81 -17.24
N ALA A 306 -5.63 6.51 -16.28
CA ALA A 306 -4.83 5.29 -16.31
C ALA A 306 -5.73 4.03 -16.33
N PRO A 307 -5.28 2.90 -16.88
CA PRO A 307 -6.00 1.64 -16.74
C PRO A 307 -6.27 1.32 -15.27
N PRO A 308 -7.53 1.01 -14.88
CA PRO A 308 -7.84 0.72 -13.48
C PRO A 308 -7.06 -0.46 -12.93
N GLN A 309 -6.65 -0.34 -11.67
CA GLN A 309 -5.91 -1.37 -10.95
C GLN A 309 -6.76 -1.93 -9.82
N ASN A 310 -6.99 -3.25 -9.83
CA ASN A 310 -7.66 -3.96 -8.74
C ASN A 310 -6.82 -3.84 -7.45
N LEU A 311 -7.46 -3.61 -6.30
CA LEU A 311 -6.76 -3.49 -5.02
C LEU A 311 -6.33 -4.82 -4.38
N LYS A 312 -6.78 -5.95 -4.95
CA LYS A 312 -6.40 -7.33 -4.61
C LYS A 312 -6.72 -7.70 -3.16
N ALA A 313 -6.51 -8.97 -2.82
CA ALA A 313 -6.55 -9.42 -1.44
C ALA A 313 -5.46 -8.73 -0.58
N PRO A 314 -5.76 -8.35 0.67
CA PRO A 314 -6.99 -8.65 1.42
C PRO A 314 -8.10 -7.57 1.32
N LEU A 315 -7.86 -6.46 0.62
CA LEU A 315 -8.87 -5.41 0.46
C LEU A 315 -10.06 -5.92 -0.33
N ASN A 316 -9.81 -6.50 -1.50
CA ASN A 316 -10.82 -7.26 -2.24
C ASN A 316 -10.85 -8.72 -1.80
N SER A 317 -12.03 -9.31 -1.93
CA SER A 317 -12.38 -10.67 -1.56
C SER A 317 -13.23 -11.28 -2.68
N SER A 318 -13.69 -12.51 -2.52
CA SER A 318 -14.65 -13.10 -3.47
C SER A 318 -16.06 -12.50 -3.38
N TYR A 319 -16.30 -11.67 -2.36
CA TYR A 319 -17.58 -11.07 -2.04
C TYR A 319 -17.70 -9.69 -2.70
N ASP A 320 -18.70 -8.89 -2.32
CA ASP A 320 -18.82 -7.50 -2.75
C ASP A 320 -17.99 -6.61 -1.80
N ASP A 321 -17.04 -5.87 -2.37
CA ASP A 321 -16.16 -4.91 -1.71
C ASP A 321 -16.30 -3.54 -2.37
N PHE A 322 -16.62 -2.50 -1.60
CA PHE A 322 -16.95 -1.18 -2.14
C PHE A 322 -16.83 -0.05 -1.10
N GLY A 323 -17.03 1.20 -1.53
CA GLY A 323 -17.13 2.36 -0.63
C GLY A 323 -15.86 2.61 0.20
N ILE A 324 -14.68 2.56 -0.43
CA ILE A 324 -13.40 2.78 0.25
C ILE A 324 -13.17 4.26 0.54
N ILE A 325 -12.75 4.58 1.77
CA ILE A 325 -12.27 5.90 2.19
C ILE A 325 -10.89 5.77 2.83
N TYR A 326 -10.08 6.81 2.72
CA TYR A 326 -8.75 6.90 3.35
C TYR A 326 -8.76 7.99 4.41
N LYS A 327 -8.11 7.73 5.56
CA LYS A 327 -7.74 8.81 6.49
C LYS A 327 -6.54 9.57 5.94
N GLN A 328 -6.21 10.71 6.55
CA GLN A 328 -5.16 11.63 6.11
C GLN A 328 -3.86 10.89 5.72
N LYS A 329 -3.25 11.30 4.60
CA LYS A 329 -1.98 10.70 4.14
C LYS A 329 -0.90 10.86 5.21
N VAL A 330 -0.27 9.74 5.55
CA VAL A 330 0.88 9.72 6.46
C VAL A 330 2.15 9.72 5.61
N ALA A 331 3.07 10.64 5.89
CA ALA A 331 4.38 10.69 5.24
C ALA A 331 5.24 9.52 5.74
N ALA A 332 5.06 8.34 5.15
CA ALA A 332 5.76 7.14 5.56
C ALA A 332 7.25 7.20 5.15
N SER A 333 8.16 6.95 6.09
CA SER A 333 9.60 7.20 5.92
C SER A 333 10.49 5.98 6.20
N LYS A 334 9.97 4.95 6.86
CA LYS A 334 10.72 3.74 7.27
C LYS A 334 9.87 2.49 7.10
N ILE A 335 10.53 1.33 6.97
CA ILE A 335 9.86 0.01 6.98
C ILE A 335 9.04 -0.10 8.28
N GLY A 336 7.78 -0.51 8.15
CA GLY A 336 6.85 -0.60 9.27
C GLY A 336 6.11 0.70 9.61
N ASP A 337 6.50 1.85 9.04
CA ASP A 337 5.71 3.08 9.17
C ASP A 337 4.33 2.88 8.54
N LEU A 338 3.33 3.57 9.09
CA LEU A 338 2.00 3.62 8.52
C LEU A 338 2.06 4.27 7.13
N LEU A 339 1.74 3.50 6.10
CA LEU A 339 1.70 3.95 4.70
C LEU A 339 0.32 4.53 4.37
N SER A 340 -0.73 3.79 4.70
CA SER A 340 -2.10 4.24 4.53
C SER A 340 -3.02 3.56 5.54
N GLU A 341 -4.12 4.22 5.88
CA GLU A 341 -5.21 3.61 6.64
C GLU A 341 -6.54 4.20 6.18
N GLY A 342 -7.62 3.48 6.46
CA GLY A 342 -8.95 3.89 6.07
C GLY A 342 -9.99 2.81 6.33
N TYR A 343 -11.13 2.95 5.68
CA TYR A 343 -12.27 2.06 5.85
C TYR A 343 -12.88 1.70 4.49
N PHE A 344 -13.53 0.55 4.42
CA PHE A 344 -14.30 0.13 3.24
C PHE A 344 -15.44 -0.78 3.67
N THR A 345 -16.40 -0.99 2.79
CA THR A 345 -17.50 -1.93 3.02
C THR A 345 -17.20 -3.28 2.37
N SER A 346 -17.56 -4.36 3.04
CA SER A 346 -17.57 -5.70 2.47
C SER A 346 -18.71 -6.54 3.05
N ASN A 347 -19.30 -7.42 2.25
CA ASN A 347 -20.18 -8.50 2.73
C ASN A 347 -19.47 -9.84 2.89
N ARG A 348 -18.14 -9.81 3.10
CA ARG A 348 -17.37 -11.00 3.46
C ARG A 348 -17.89 -11.63 4.76
N GLN A 349 -18.06 -12.94 4.73
CA GLN A 349 -18.64 -13.68 5.86
C GLN A 349 -17.64 -13.94 6.99
N GLU A 350 -16.36 -14.08 6.66
CA GLU A 350 -15.32 -14.32 7.66
C GLU A 350 -15.04 -13.04 8.47
N GLY A 351 -15.37 -13.07 9.76
CA GLY A 351 -15.15 -11.93 10.66
C GLY A 351 -16.21 -10.82 10.57
N GLY A 352 -17.24 -10.97 9.73
CA GLY A 352 -18.37 -10.06 9.63
C GLY A 352 -19.39 -10.21 10.77
N LYS A 353 -20.24 -9.20 10.94
CA LYS A 353 -21.29 -9.14 11.95
C LYS A 353 -22.69 -9.06 11.32
N GLY A 354 -22.80 -8.41 10.17
CA GLY A 354 -24.06 -8.08 9.49
C GLY A 354 -24.15 -8.64 8.08
N GLY A 355 -24.91 -7.94 7.22
CA GLY A 355 -25.00 -8.24 5.79
C GLY A 355 -23.85 -7.59 5.04
N ASP A 356 -23.91 -6.27 4.91
CA ASP A 356 -22.75 -5.44 4.63
C ASP A 356 -22.12 -4.93 5.94
N ASP A 357 -20.80 -5.02 6.06
CA ASP A 357 -20.04 -4.55 7.22
C ASP A 357 -18.92 -3.60 6.79
N ILE A 358 -18.55 -2.68 7.69
CA ILE A 358 -17.43 -1.76 7.52
C ILE A 358 -16.15 -2.34 8.14
N TYR A 359 -15.09 -2.38 7.36
CA TYR A 359 -13.77 -2.86 7.77
C TYR A 359 -12.76 -1.73 7.75
N ARG A 360 -11.91 -1.65 8.78
CA ARG A 360 -10.73 -0.80 8.80
C ARG A 360 -9.58 -1.52 8.10
N PHE A 361 -8.85 -0.81 7.25
CA PHE A 361 -7.58 -1.27 6.71
C PHE A 361 -6.43 -0.44 7.25
N VAL A 362 -5.28 -1.09 7.46
CA VAL A 362 -4.01 -0.47 7.81
C VAL A 362 -2.95 -1.08 6.91
N GLN A 363 -2.24 -0.25 6.16
CA GLN A 363 -1.12 -0.65 5.34
C GLN A 363 0.16 -0.05 5.90
N LYS A 364 1.20 -0.86 6.08
CA LYS A 364 2.53 -0.38 6.50
C LYS A 364 3.54 -0.51 5.37
N VAL A 365 4.62 0.28 5.44
CA VAL A 365 5.71 0.20 4.47
C VAL A 365 6.32 -1.20 4.50
N PRO A 366 6.21 -1.98 3.41
CA PRO A 366 6.73 -3.33 3.40
C PRO A 366 8.26 -3.34 3.38
N PRO A 367 8.90 -4.39 3.92
CA PRO A 367 10.33 -4.58 3.72
C PRO A 367 10.62 -4.66 2.21
N PRO A 368 11.72 -4.04 1.73
CA PRO A 368 12.02 -4.02 0.30
C PRO A 368 12.13 -5.45 -0.25
N LYS A 369 11.34 -5.76 -1.27
CA LYS A 369 11.45 -7.04 -1.98
C LYS A 369 12.83 -7.13 -2.64
N PRO A 370 13.60 -8.18 -2.36
CA PRO A 370 14.84 -8.47 -3.07
C PRO A 370 14.52 -8.74 -4.54
N ILE A 371 15.37 -8.23 -5.42
CA ILE A 371 15.36 -8.60 -6.84
C ILE A 371 15.89 -10.04 -6.90
N PRO A 372 15.15 -11.02 -7.47
CA PRO A 372 15.72 -12.33 -7.74
C PRO A 372 16.81 -12.15 -8.80
N ILE A 373 18.07 -12.27 -8.39
CA ILE A 373 19.20 -12.37 -9.30
C ILE A 373 19.58 -13.85 -9.32
N GLY A 374 19.69 -14.48 -10.49
CA GLY A 374 20.09 -15.89 -10.57
C GLY A 374 21.43 -16.13 -9.87
N ASP A 375 21.58 -17.31 -9.24
CA ASP A 375 22.72 -17.64 -8.35
C ASP A 375 24.09 -17.32 -8.96
N ASN A 376 24.29 -17.54 -10.26
CA ASN A 376 25.54 -17.23 -10.96
C ASN A 376 25.90 -15.73 -10.91
N THR A 377 24.93 -14.84 -11.01
CA THR A 377 25.20 -13.39 -10.99
C THR A 377 25.57 -12.91 -9.59
N ALA A 378 24.98 -13.48 -8.53
CA ALA A 378 25.35 -13.13 -7.16
C ALA A 378 26.80 -13.55 -6.87
N GLU A 379 27.20 -14.73 -7.35
CA GLU A 379 28.59 -15.20 -7.30
C GLU A 379 29.54 -14.25 -8.05
N ASP A 380 29.22 -13.92 -9.31
CA ASP A 380 30.05 -13.00 -10.13
C ASP A 380 30.21 -11.61 -9.48
N LEU A 381 29.15 -11.11 -8.84
CA LEU A 381 29.18 -9.84 -8.11
C LEU A 381 30.10 -9.93 -6.88
N MET A 382 30.01 -11.00 -6.10
CA MET A 382 30.87 -11.19 -4.93
C MET A 382 32.34 -11.33 -5.34
N ILE A 383 32.64 -12.13 -6.37
CA ILE A 383 34.01 -12.28 -6.90
C ILE A 383 34.54 -10.92 -7.36
N THR A 384 33.76 -10.20 -8.16
CA THR A 384 34.15 -8.87 -8.65
C THR A 384 34.42 -7.88 -7.51
N ALA A 385 33.61 -7.90 -6.46
CA ALA A 385 33.81 -7.05 -5.28
C ALA A 385 35.13 -7.41 -4.55
N TYR A 386 35.33 -8.70 -4.27
CA TYR A 386 36.48 -9.20 -3.53
C TYR A 386 37.81 -8.96 -4.29
N GLU A 387 37.85 -9.26 -5.59
CA GLU A 387 38.99 -8.97 -6.46
C GLU A 387 39.24 -7.46 -6.59
N GLY A 388 38.20 -6.64 -6.46
CA GLY A 388 38.28 -5.18 -6.38
C GLY A 388 38.78 -4.65 -5.04
N GLY A 389 39.11 -5.52 -4.08
CA GLY A 389 39.60 -5.15 -2.74
C GLY A 389 38.51 -4.91 -1.70
N VAL A 390 37.23 -5.16 -2.02
CA VAL A 390 36.15 -5.10 -1.03
C VAL A 390 36.26 -6.29 -0.10
N ASN A 391 36.34 -6.03 1.20
CA ASN A 391 36.36 -7.07 2.22
C ASN A 391 35.07 -7.14 3.05
N PHE A 392 34.14 -6.17 2.95
CA PHE A 392 32.92 -6.16 3.75
C PHE A 392 31.67 -6.55 2.94
N PHE A 393 30.96 -7.58 3.40
CA PHE A 393 29.73 -8.10 2.78
C PHE A 393 28.58 -8.06 3.77
N ASP A 394 27.50 -7.37 3.40
CA ASP A 394 26.36 -7.10 4.28
C ASP A 394 25.11 -7.90 3.91
N ASN A 395 24.41 -8.44 4.91
CA ASN A 395 23.20 -9.25 4.73
C ASN A 395 22.19 -9.06 5.87
N ALA A 396 21.00 -9.67 5.81
CA ALA A 396 20.01 -9.66 6.89
C ALA A 396 19.07 -10.86 6.82
N GLU A 397 18.52 -11.29 7.95
CA GLU A 397 17.62 -12.46 8.02
C GLU A 397 16.37 -12.32 7.13
N ILE A 398 15.86 -11.10 6.96
CA ILE A 398 14.64 -10.83 6.18
C ILE A 398 14.89 -10.77 4.69
N TYR A 399 16.14 -10.60 4.24
CA TYR A 399 16.45 -10.48 2.82
C TYR A 399 16.16 -11.81 2.13
N SER A 400 15.13 -11.78 1.27
CA SER A 400 14.56 -12.96 0.63
C SER A 400 14.13 -14.03 1.64
N LYS A 401 13.67 -13.65 2.84
CA LYS A 401 13.27 -14.61 3.89
C LYS A 401 14.40 -15.61 4.21
N GLY A 402 15.61 -15.07 4.38
CA GLY A 402 16.83 -15.82 4.66
C GLY A 402 17.54 -16.41 3.44
N GLU A 403 16.92 -16.42 2.25
CA GLU A 403 17.58 -16.96 1.05
C GLU A 403 18.82 -16.16 0.64
N SER A 404 18.85 -14.85 0.90
CA SER A 404 20.05 -14.04 0.59
C SER A 404 21.27 -14.50 1.40
N GLU A 405 21.08 -14.85 2.67
CA GLU A 405 22.14 -15.40 3.52
C GLU A 405 22.58 -16.80 3.06
N ARG A 406 21.63 -17.64 2.60
CA ARG A 406 21.94 -18.97 2.05
C ARG A 406 22.75 -18.88 0.76
N VAL A 407 22.37 -17.99 -0.15
CA VAL A 407 23.11 -17.75 -1.41
C VAL A 407 24.53 -17.27 -1.10
N MET A 408 24.68 -16.24 -0.25
CA MET A 408 26.00 -15.73 0.15
C MET A 408 26.83 -16.81 0.85
N GLY A 409 26.25 -17.58 1.76
CA GLY A 409 26.95 -18.66 2.47
C GLY A 409 27.40 -19.80 1.56
N ASN A 410 26.60 -20.14 0.55
CA ASN A 410 27.00 -21.11 -0.47
C ASN A 410 28.16 -20.60 -1.33
N ILE A 411 28.16 -19.31 -1.69
CA ILE A 411 29.26 -18.68 -2.44
C ILE A 411 30.54 -18.67 -1.60
N LEU A 412 30.49 -18.19 -0.36
CA LEU A 412 31.65 -18.17 0.55
C LEU A 412 32.24 -19.57 0.74
N HIS A 413 31.39 -20.57 0.98
CA HIS A 413 31.84 -21.95 1.11
C HIS A 413 32.43 -22.51 -0.19
N LYS A 414 31.84 -22.18 -1.35
CA LYS A 414 32.32 -22.65 -2.67
C LYS A 414 33.67 -22.03 -3.02
N LEU A 415 33.82 -20.73 -2.82
CA LEU A 415 35.05 -19.99 -3.14
C LEU A 415 36.15 -20.24 -2.11
N ASN A 416 35.78 -20.67 -0.89
CA ASN A 416 36.70 -21.03 0.18
C ASN A 416 37.73 -19.93 0.45
N TRP A 417 37.29 -18.67 0.44
CA TRP A 417 38.11 -17.53 0.83
C TRP A 417 38.56 -17.67 2.28
N GLU A 418 39.77 -17.22 2.57
CA GLU A 418 40.30 -17.20 3.94
C GLU A 418 39.37 -16.35 4.83
N ARG A 419 38.87 -16.90 5.93
CA ARG A 419 37.90 -16.21 6.81
C ARG A 419 38.39 -14.86 7.33
N SER A 420 39.71 -14.72 7.54
CA SER A 420 40.38 -13.48 7.98
C SER A 420 40.43 -12.40 6.90
N SER A 421 40.20 -12.76 5.64
CA SER A 421 40.30 -11.83 4.51
C SER A 421 39.03 -11.01 4.27
N TYR A 422 37.91 -11.39 4.90
CA TYR A 422 36.63 -10.72 4.73
C TYR A 422 35.87 -10.54 6.04
N LEU A 423 34.96 -9.58 6.04
CA LEU A 423 34.01 -9.25 7.07
C LEU A 423 32.60 -9.56 6.55
N VAL A 424 31.81 -10.27 7.34
CA VAL A 424 30.40 -10.56 7.03
C VAL A 424 29.50 -10.03 8.13
N SER A 425 28.40 -9.38 7.73
CA SER A 425 27.34 -8.98 8.65
C SER A 425 26.04 -9.73 8.44
N SER A 426 25.23 -9.77 9.49
CA SER A 426 23.79 -9.97 9.40
C SER A 426 23.06 -8.97 10.29
N LYS A 427 21.74 -8.85 10.12
CA LYS A 427 20.86 -7.99 10.91
C LYS A 427 19.63 -8.75 11.36
N VAL A 428 19.23 -8.49 12.59
CA VAL A 428 18.08 -9.12 13.24
C VAL A 428 17.00 -8.10 13.56
N PHE A 429 15.77 -8.43 13.22
CA PHE A 429 14.54 -7.80 13.70
C PHE A 429 13.29 -8.50 13.13
N PHE A 430 13.24 -8.78 11.82
CA PHE A 430 12.01 -9.16 11.12
C PHE A 430 11.83 -10.68 10.94
N GLY A 431 12.78 -11.49 11.39
CA GLY A 431 12.83 -12.93 11.13
C GLY A 431 13.08 -13.27 9.66
N ASP A 432 13.19 -14.57 9.37
CA ASP A 432 13.31 -15.10 8.01
C ASP A 432 11.96 -15.49 7.40
N GLY A 433 10.90 -14.74 7.73
CA GLY A 433 9.54 -14.96 7.24
C GLY A 433 8.62 -15.76 8.19
N GLY A 434 9.08 -16.00 9.41
CA GLY A 434 8.25 -16.47 10.52
C GLY A 434 7.13 -15.48 10.86
N ARG A 435 5.99 -16.00 11.34
CA ARG A 435 4.79 -15.20 11.69
C ARG A 435 4.44 -15.25 13.17
N LEU A 436 5.20 -16.00 13.97
CA LEU A 436 4.94 -16.12 15.40
C LEU A 436 5.49 -14.90 16.14
N PRO A 437 4.85 -14.46 17.24
CA PRO A 437 5.23 -13.23 17.96
C PRO A 437 6.70 -13.17 18.42
N ASN A 438 7.33 -14.32 18.65
CA ASN A 438 8.71 -14.41 19.14
C ASN A 438 9.75 -14.64 18.02
N GLN A 439 9.36 -14.46 16.75
CA GLN A 439 10.24 -14.59 15.58
C GLN A 439 10.62 -13.21 15.00
N THR A 440 10.33 -12.14 15.72
CA THR A 440 10.67 -10.76 15.37
C THR A 440 11.05 -9.96 16.62
N GLY A 441 11.48 -8.71 16.44
CA GLY A 441 11.88 -7.78 17.50
C GLY A 441 13.34 -7.93 17.93
N LEU A 442 13.68 -7.34 19.07
CA LEU A 442 15.03 -7.37 19.66
C LEU A 442 15.06 -8.04 21.03
N SER A 443 14.03 -8.81 21.37
CA SER A 443 14.04 -9.67 22.55
C SER A 443 15.27 -10.58 22.54
N ARG A 444 15.78 -10.92 23.72
CA ARG A 444 16.91 -11.84 23.89
C ARG A 444 16.68 -13.13 23.12
N LYS A 445 15.46 -13.66 23.14
CA LYS A 445 15.07 -14.87 22.43
C LYS A 445 15.35 -14.73 20.93
N HIS A 446 14.78 -13.71 20.29
CA HIS A 446 14.92 -13.54 18.84
C HIS A 446 16.33 -13.14 18.44
N VAL A 447 17.00 -12.25 19.18
CA VAL A 447 18.38 -11.84 18.89
C VAL A 447 19.34 -13.04 18.87
N VAL A 448 19.22 -13.94 19.84
CA VAL A 448 20.06 -15.14 19.95
C VAL A 448 19.70 -16.19 18.88
N GLU A 449 18.40 -16.48 18.70
CA GLU A 449 17.94 -17.48 17.73
C GLU A 449 18.21 -17.02 16.29
N GLY A 450 17.97 -15.75 15.98
CA GLY A 450 18.26 -15.11 14.70
C GLY A 450 19.75 -15.16 14.37
N CYS A 451 20.63 -14.91 15.35
CA CYS A 451 22.09 -14.94 15.15
C CYS A 451 22.55 -16.35 14.74
N HIS A 452 22.11 -17.38 15.50
CA HIS A 452 22.46 -18.76 15.19
C HIS A 452 21.91 -19.20 13.84
N ALA A 453 20.69 -18.77 13.50
CA ALA A 453 20.09 -19.08 12.21
C ALA A 453 20.85 -18.40 11.06
N ALA A 454 21.24 -17.13 11.20
CA ALA A 454 22.03 -16.40 10.23
C ALA A 454 23.39 -17.08 9.99
N MET A 455 24.12 -17.42 11.07
CA MET A 455 25.39 -18.16 10.98
C MET A 455 25.24 -19.49 10.23
N LYS A 456 24.16 -20.23 10.49
CA LYS A 456 23.88 -21.49 9.79
C LYS A 456 23.60 -21.27 8.30
N ARG A 457 22.86 -20.22 7.93
CA ARG A 457 22.56 -19.89 6.53
C ARG A 457 23.81 -19.39 5.80
N LEU A 458 24.60 -18.53 6.44
CA LEU A 458 25.86 -17.99 5.94
C LEU A 458 27.02 -19.00 5.98
N ARG A 459 26.86 -20.12 6.70
CA ARG A 459 27.87 -21.18 6.85
C ARG A 459 29.18 -20.65 7.45
N VAL A 460 29.08 -19.82 8.49
CA VAL A 460 30.21 -19.25 9.22
C VAL A 460 30.12 -19.56 10.72
N ASP A 461 31.27 -19.63 11.39
CA ASP A 461 31.34 -19.88 12.84
C ASP A 461 31.12 -18.62 13.69
N TYR A 462 31.22 -17.44 13.09
CA TYR A 462 30.95 -16.15 13.73
C TYR A 462 30.62 -15.07 12.69
N LEU A 463 29.86 -14.05 13.10
CA LEU A 463 29.65 -12.81 12.37
C LEU A 463 30.67 -11.76 12.84
N ASP A 464 31.26 -11.01 11.92
CA ASP A 464 32.13 -9.89 12.32
C ASP A 464 31.27 -8.77 12.91
N LEU A 465 30.16 -8.47 12.22
CA LEU A 465 29.25 -7.39 12.54
C LEU A 465 27.83 -7.93 12.67
N TYR A 466 27.16 -7.72 13.81
CA TYR A 466 25.75 -8.08 13.97
C TYR A 466 24.91 -6.87 14.36
N PHE A 467 23.90 -6.58 13.54
CA PHE A 467 23.11 -5.35 13.69
C PHE A 467 21.72 -5.60 14.25
N CYS A 468 21.27 -4.73 15.14
CA CYS A 468 19.85 -4.49 15.35
C CYS A 468 19.27 -3.79 14.11
N HIS A 469 18.46 -4.48 13.30
CA HIS A 469 18.03 -3.96 12.00
C HIS A 469 17.11 -2.72 12.14
N ARG A 470 16.33 -2.62 13.22
CA ARG A 470 15.49 -1.46 13.57
C ARG A 470 15.43 -1.31 15.08
N PRO A 471 15.08 -0.13 15.62
CA PRO A 471 14.79 -0.02 17.05
C PRO A 471 13.53 -0.81 17.40
N ASP A 472 13.53 -1.48 18.54
CA ASP A 472 12.37 -2.20 19.07
C ASP A 472 11.80 -1.45 20.27
N LYS A 473 10.58 -0.93 20.12
CA LYS A 473 9.88 -0.19 21.19
C LYS A 473 9.25 -1.11 22.24
N SER A 474 9.19 -2.41 21.96
CA SER A 474 8.58 -3.41 22.85
C SER A 474 9.61 -4.14 23.72
N THR A 475 10.90 -4.06 23.38
CA THR A 475 11.98 -4.69 24.15
C THR A 475 12.79 -3.62 24.91
N PRO A 476 12.98 -3.77 26.24
CA PRO A 476 13.87 -2.87 26.99
C PRO A 476 15.29 -2.84 26.41
N MET A 477 15.91 -1.65 26.37
CA MET A 477 17.27 -1.47 25.86
C MET A 477 18.28 -2.39 26.57
N GLU A 478 18.14 -2.52 27.89
CA GLU A 478 18.97 -3.39 28.72
C GLU A 478 18.97 -4.85 28.24
N GLU A 479 17.80 -5.42 27.91
CA GLU A 479 17.70 -6.78 27.42
C GLU A 479 18.46 -6.97 26.09
N THR A 480 18.31 -6.00 25.18
CA THR A 480 18.97 -6.03 23.87
C THR A 480 20.50 -5.94 24.01
N VAL A 481 21.01 -4.98 24.79
CA VAL A 481 22.45 -4.79 25.01
C VAL A 481 23.06 -6.01 25.68
N TRP A 482 22.37 -6.61 26.67
CA TRP A 482 22.80 -7.87 27.26
C TRP A 482 22.80 -9.00 26.23
N ALA A 483 21.75 -9.17 25.42
CA ALA A 483 21.68 -10.23 24.42
C ALA A 483 22.86 -10.16 23.43
N MET A 484 23.17 -8.97 22.93
CA MET A 484 24.34 -8.74 22.06
C MET A 484 25.66 -9.07 22.75
N ASN A 485 25.83 -8.64 24.00
CA ASN A 485 27.04 -8.94 24.77
C ASN A 485 27.23 -10.43 25.04
N HIS A 486 26.15 -11.18 25.29
CA HIS A 486 26.24 -12.62 25.45
C HIS A 486 26.69 -13.32 24.17
N LEU A 487 26.27 -12.84 23.00
CA LEU A 487 26.74 -13.39 21.72
C LEU A 487 28.22 -13.09 21.48
N ILE A 488 28.69 -11.92 21.91
CA ILE A 488 30.12 -11.57 21.89
C ILE A 488 30.93 -12.49 22.80
N GLN A 489 30.49 -12.68 24.05
CA GLN A 489 31.15 -13.57 25.00
C GLN A 489 31.17 -15.04 24.52
N GLN A 490 30.17 -15.46 23.74
CA GLN A 490 30.13 -16.77 23.11
C GLN A 490 31.03 -16.91 21.88
N GLY A 491 31.69 -15.82 21.43
CA GLY A 491 32.51 -15.80 20.23
C GLY A 491 31.72 -15.90 18.92
N LYS A 492 30.39 -15.67 18.96
CA LYS A 492 29.50 -15.78 17.79
C LYS A 492 29.39 -14.49 16.99
N VAL A 493 29.67 -13.37 17.67
CA VAL A 493 29.67 -12.03 17.11
C VAL A 493 30.95 -11.35 17.60
N LEU A 494 31.70 -10.68 16.71
CA LEU A 494 32.87 -9.91 17.15
C LEU A 494 32.47 -8.51 17.61
N TYR A 495 31.61 -7.85 16.83
CA TYR A 495 31.11 -6.50 17.11
C TYR A 495 29.62 -6.40 16.80
N TRP A 496 28.93 -5.54 17.54
CA TRP A 496 27.52 -5.27 17.29
C TRP A 496 27.26 -3.79 17.03
N GLY A 497 26.16 -3.52 16.34
CA GLY A 497 25.77 -2.19 15.95
C GLY A 497 24.26 -2.05 15.75
N THR A 498 23.87 -0.86 15.32
CA THR A 498 22.47 -0.47 15.17
C THR A 498 22.18 -0.07 13.72
N SER A 499 20.90 -0.06 13.32
CA SER A 499 20.49 0.40 11.99
C SER A 499 19.17 1.14 12.04
N GLU A 500 19.18 2.36 11.52
CA GLU A 500 18.07 3.32 11.56
C GLU A 500 17.66 3.78 12.97
N TRP A 501 18.52 3.63 13.96
CA TRP A 501 18.29 4.12 15.31
C TRP A 501 18.48 5.64 15.39
N SER A 502 17.81 6.28 16.32
CA SER A 502 18.05 7.69 16.67
C SER A 502 19.31 7.84 17.52
N ALA A 503 19.86 9.05 17.55
CA ALA A 503 20.97 9.39 18.44
C ALA A 503 20.63 9.09 19.90
N GLN A 504 19.40 9.37 20.33
CA GLN A 504 18.94 9.10 21.69
C GLN A 504 19.03 7.60 22.03
N GLU A 505 18.57 6.72 21.15
CA GLU A 505 18.58 5.28 21.38
C GLU A 505 20.01 4.72 21.38
N ILE A 506 20.88 5.20 20.48
CA ILE A 506 22.29 4.81 20.46
C ILE A 506 22.97 5.24 21.78
N MET A 507 22.70 6.46 22.24
CA MET A 507 23.21 6.97 23.51
C MET A 507 22.69 6.15 24.70
N GLU A 508 21.41 5.78 24.70
CA GLU A 508 20.81 4.92 25.73
C GLU A 508 21.49 3.55 25.78
N ALA A 509 21.75 2.92 24.63
CA ALA A 509 22.51 1.67 24.55
C ALA A 509 23.91 1.79 25.15
N HIS A 510 24.61 2.91 24.89
CA HIS A 510 25.91 3.18 25.50
C HIS A 510 25.83 3.41 27.01
N VAL A 511 24.79 4.10 27.50
CA VAL A 511 24.56 4.29 28.95
C VAL A 511 24.36 2.94 29.64
N VAL A 512 23.43 2.13 29.13
CA VAL A 512 23.18 0.76 29.62
C VAL A 512 24.47 -0.06 29.60
N ALA A 513 25.23 0.00 28.51
CA ALA A 513 26.48 -0.74 28.39
C ALA A 513 27.50 -0.30 29.45
N ARG A 514 27.63 1.01 29.66
CA ARG A 514 28.55 1.58 30.66
C ARG A 514 28.19 1.17 32.09
N GLU A 515 26.91 1.28 32.44
CA GLU A 515 26.41 0.95 33.79
C GLU A 515 26.60 -0.54 34.11
N ASN A 516 26.40 -1.41 33.11
CA ASN A 516 26.52 -2.86 33.26
C ASN A 516 27.92 -3.41 32.92
N ARG A 517 28.89 -2.56 32.58
CA ARG A 517 30.26 -2.95 32.15
C ARG A 517 30.27 -3.89 30.94
N LEU A 518 29.40 -3.59 29.99
CA LEU A 518 29.20 -4.28 28.73
C LEU A 518 29.81 -3.49 27.57
N ILE A 519 29.90 -4.13 26.41
CA ILE A 519 30.33 -3.53 25.14
C ILE A 519 29.11 -2.84 24.50
N GLY A 520 29.20 -1.52 24.30
CA GLY A 520 28.20 -0.75 23.54
C GLY A 520 28.30 -0.97 22.03
N PRO A 521 27.32 -0.49 21.24
CA PRO A 521 27.38 -0.62 19.79
C PRO A 521 28.56 0.19 19.24
N VAL A 522 29.29 -0.35 18.26
CA VAL A 522 30.47 0.32 17.70
C VAL A 522 30.22 0.94 16.33
N MET A 523 29.10 0.61 15.70
CA MET A 523 28.70 1.15 14.41
C MET A 523 27.18 1.34 14.28
N GLU A 524 26.81 2.28 13.42
CA GLU A 524 25.44 2.50 12.96
C GLU A 524 25.37 2.28 11.43
N GLN A 525 24.25 1.75 10.94
CA GLN A 525 23.98 1.56 9.52
C GLN A 525 22.79 2.44 9.08
N PRO A 526 23.04 3.75 8.80
CA PRO A 526 22.00 4.70 8.43
C PRO A 526 21.91 4.91 6.92
N GLN A 527 20.76 5.39 6.45
CA GLN A 527 20.63 5.88 5.08
C GLN A 527 21.50 7.14 4.92
N TYR A 528 22.31 7.22 3.85
CA TYR A 528 23.03 8.44 3.51
C TYR A 528 23.24 8.56 2.00
N ASN A 529 22.84 9.69 1.45
CA ASN A 529 23.08 10.08 0.06
C ASN A 529 22.84 11.59 -0.10
N MET A 530 23.05 12.11 -1.30
CA MET A 530 22.87 13.53 -1.62
C MET A 530 21.49 14.11 -1.25
N PHE A 531 20.44 13.28 -1.17
CA PHE A 531 19.08 13.70 -0.80
C PHE A 531 18.67 13.35 0.64
N TRP A 532 19.51 12.61 1.38
CA TRP A 532 19.20 12.14 2.73
C TRP A 532 20.43 12.26 3.64
N ARG A 533 20.46 13.31 4.47
CA ARG A 533 21.71 13.81 5.07
C ARG A 533 21.65 14.02 6.59
N ASP A 534 20.51 14.42 7.13
CA ASP A 534 20.39 14.95 8.50
C ASP A 534 20.91 14.02 9.60
N LYS A 535 20.60 12.71 9.52
CA LYS A 535 21.07 11.74 10.52
C LYS A 535 22.61 11.73 10.64
N VAL A 536 23.27 11.57 9.50
CA VAL A 536 24.72 11.38 9.44
C VAL A 536 25.46 12.69 9.66
N GLU A 537 24.96 13.80 9.11
CA GLU A 537 25.64 15.09 9.17
C GLU A 537 25.33 15.88 10.46
N VAL A 538 24.15 15.69 11.05
CA VAL A 538 23.68 16.49 12.20
C VAL A 538 23.42 15.63 13.42
N GLU A 539 22.50 14.66 13.33
CA GLU A 539 21.99 13.93 14.50
C GLU A 539 23.10 13.17 15.25
N TYR A 540 23.98 12.50 14.51
CA TYR A 540 25.06 11.69 15.08
C TYR A 540 26.35 12.48 15.37
N HIS A 541 26.40 13.78 15.07
CA HIS A 541 27.62 14.58 15.13
C HIS A 541 28.37 14.46 16.47
N LYS A 542 27.65 14.43 17.59
CA LYS A 542 28.25 14.27 18.93
C LYS A 542 28.64 12.83 19.26
N ILE A 543 28.00 11.84 18.68
CA ILE A 543 28.25 10.43 18.99
C ILE A 543 29.60 9.98 18.42
N TYR A 544 29.97 10.46 17.23
CA TYR A 544 31.26 10.17 16.60
C TYR A 544 32.44 10.47 17.53
N SER A 545 32.44 11.64 18.14
CA SER A 545 33.53 12.07 19.04
C SER A 545 33.41 11.51 20.46
N THR A 546 32.19 11.24 20.93
CA THR A 546 31.97 10.76 22.31
C THR A 546 32.30 9.27 22.45
N TYR A 547 31.90 8.45 21.47
CA TYR A 547 32.04 6.99 21.55
C TYR A 547 32.83 6.38 20.40
N GLY A 548 33.26 7.17 19.41
CA GLY A 548 34.00 6.64 18.26
C GLY A 548 33.12 5.88 17.27
N LEU A 549 31.84 6.24 17.16
CA LEU A 549 30.86 5.56 16.31
C LEU A 549 31.31 5.56 14.83
N GLY A 550 31.48 4.38 14.23
CA GLY A 550 31.65 4.23 12.78
C GLY A 550 30.31 4.15 12.05
N THR A 551 30.29 4.39 10.74
CA THR A 551 29.05 4.19 9.94
C THR A 551 29.27 3.31 8.72
N THR A 552 28.32 2.40 8.49
CA THR A 552 28.22 1.62 7.25
C THR A 552 27.00 2.13 6.46
N ILE A 553 27.12 3.20 5.68
CA ILE A 553 25.93 3.84 5.12
C ILE A 553 25.29 3.03 3.99
N TRP A 554 23.97 3.11 3.85
CA TRP A 554 23.21 2.38 2.82
C TRP A 554 22.43 3.31 1.88
N SER A 555 22.07 2.77 0.70
CA SER A 555 21.41 3.49 -0.41
C SER A 555 22.12 4.78 -0.87
N PRO A 556 23.43 4.72 -1.21
CA PRO A 556 24.16 5.89 -1.71
C PRO A 556 23.58 6.45 -3.04
N LEU A 557 22.87 5.63 -3.81
CA LEU A 557 22.26 6.00 -5.09
C LEU A 557 20.73 6.17 -5.02
N LEU A 558 20.15 6.27 -3.81
CA LEU A 558 18.69 6.38 -3.59
C LEU A 558 17.90 5.33 -4.40
N SER A 559 18.20 4.05 -4.18
CA SER A 559 17.58 2.94 -4.94
C SER A 559 17.74 3.01 -6.47
N GLY A 560 18.75 3.74 -6.95
CA GLY A 560 19.05 3.93 -8.36
C GLY A 560 18.55 5.25 -8.95
N VAL A 561 17.85 6.10 -8.18
CA VAL A 561 17.39 7.41 -8.65
C VAL A 561 18.55 8.34 -8.99
N ILE A 562 19.66 8.27 -8.23
CA ILE A 562 20.87 9.08 -8.48
C ILE A 562 21.71 8.42 -9.60
N THR A 563 21.07 8.22 -10.76
CA THR A 563 21.66 7.71 -12.00
C THR A 563 20.96 8.38 -13.18
N ASP A 564 21.46 8.19 -14.40
CA ASP A 564 20.84 8.70 -15.64
C ASP A 564 19.58 7.93 -16.06
N LYS A 565 19.33 6.75 -15.48
CA LYS A 565 18.27 5.82 -15.87
C LYS A 565 16.87 6.41 -15.87
N TYR A 566 16.60 7.39 -15.01
CA TYR A 566 15.26 7.96 -14.81
C TYR A 566 15.09 9.36 -15.44
N LEU A 567 16.07 9.86 -16.19
CA LEU A 567 16.04 11.21 -16.77
C LEU A 567 15.15 11.35 -18.01
N ASP A 568 14.88 10.25 -18.71
CA ASP A 568 14.03 10.24 -19.91
C ASP A 568 12.72 9.46 -19.68
N LYS A 569 12.52 8.32 -20.37
CA LYS A 569 11.36 7.45 -20.18
C LYS A 569 11.61 6.51 -19.00
N PHE A 570 10.61 6.34 -18.15
CA PHE A 570 10.68 5.42 -17.03
C PHE A 570 11.03 4.00 -17.52
N PRO A 571 12.16 3.40 -17.11
CA PRO A 571 12.60 2.15 -17.71
C PRO A 571 11.78 0.97 -17.17
N LYS A 572 11.56 -0.01 -18.06
CA LYS A 572 11.10 -1.35 -17.68
C LYS A 572 12.27 -2.11 -17.06
N ASP A 573 11.99 -3.00 -16.11
CA ASP A 573 12.98 -3.86 -15.44
C ASP A 573 14.00 -3.12 -14.52
N THR A 574 13.50 -2.14 -13.75
CA THR A 574 14.28 -1.47 -12.70
C THR A 574 13.72 -1.76 -11.31
N ARG A 575 14.49 -1.47 -10.26
CA ARG A 575 14.03 -1.63 -8.87
C ARG A 575 12.72 -0.91 -8.60
N LEU A 576 12.54 0.29 -9.16
CA LEU A 576 11.33 1.11 -8.99
C LEU A 576 10.18 0.73 -9.92
N SER A 577 10.37 -0.22 -10.85
CA SER A 577 9.31 -0.78 -11.68
C SER A 577 8.75 -2.10 -11.13
N LEU A 578 9.26 -2.60 -10.00
CA LEU A 578 8.80 -3.85 -9.40
C LEU A 578 7.51 -3.66 -8.61
N GLU A 579 6.63 -4.64 -8.75
CA GLU A 579 5.32 -4.69 -8.09
C GLU A 579 5.46 -4.80 -6.56
N GLY A 580 4.87 -3.84 -5.83
CA GLY A 580 4.98 -3.69 -4.38
C GLY A 580 6.06 -2.70 -3.91
N LEU A 581 6.76 -2.04 -4.84
CA LEU A 581 7.71 -0.94 -4.55
C LEU A 581 7.19 0.43 -5.02
N GLU A 582 5.88 0.57 -5.23
CA GLU A 582 5.24 1.83 -5.67
C GLU A 582 5.49 2.96 -4.66
N TRP A 583 5.45 2.65 -3.35
CA TRP A 583 5.76 3.60 -2.28
C TRP A 583 7.20 4.15 -2.41
N LEU A 584 8.15 3.29 -2.78
CA LEU A 584 9.55 3.67 -2.93
C LEU A 584 9.73 4.55 -4.17
N ARG A 585 8.99 4.27 -5.24
CA ARG A 585 8.94 5.11 -6.45
C ARG A 585 8.36 6.48 -6.13
N GLU A 586 7.19 6.54 -5.50
CA GLU A 586 6.49 7.79 -5.15
C GLU A 586 7.29 8.66 -4.19
N ARG A 587 8.02 8.05 -3.26
CA ARG A 587 8.91 8.78 -2.35
C ARG A 587 10.20 9.25 -3.00
N SER A 588 10.79 8.45 -3.89
CA SER A 588 12.14 8.71 -4.42
C SER A 588 12.12 9.54 -5.71
N ILE A 589 10.98 9.63 -6.40
CA ILE A 589 10.87 10.31 -7.68
C ILE A 589 9.78 11.38 -7.60
N SER A 590 10.22 12.64 -7.60
CA SER A 590 9.39 13.82 -7.83
C SER A 590 9.97 14.62 -9.01
N PRO A 591 9.19 15.49 -9.68
CA PRO A 591 9.71 16.38 -10.72
C PRO A 591 10.93 17.18 -10.24
N GLU A 592 10.87 17.74 -9.03
CA GLU A 592 11.98 18.47 -8.40
C GLU A 592 13.23 17.59 -8.21
N THR A 593 13.04 16.35 -7.74
CA THR A 593 14.17 15.41 -7.57
C THR A 593 14.82 15.10 -8.92
N LEU A 594 14.03 14.87 -9.96
CA LEU A 594 14.56 14.57 -11.30
C LEU A 594 15.28 15.77 -11.93
N GLU A 595 14.82 17.00 -11.70
CA GLU A 595 15.54 18.21 -12.12
C GLU A 595 16.92 18.32 -11.46
N LYS A 596 16.99 18.09 -10.14
CA LYS A 596 18.26 18.07 -9.40
C LYS A 596 19.17 16.94 -9.89
N VAL A 597 18.64 15.74 -10.10
CA VAL A 597 19.40 14.60 -10.67
C VAL A 597 19.93 14.94 -12.06
N ARG A 598 19.15 15.62 -12.92
CA ARG A 598 19.60 16.07 -14.24
C ARG A 598 20.78 17.03 -14.14
N ALA A 599 20.67 18.06 -13.30
CA ALA A 599 21.74 19.03 -13.08
C ALA A 599 23.02 18.39 -12.50
N LEU A 600 22.87 17.45 -11.56
CA LEU A 600 24.00 16.67 -11.03
C LEU A 600 24.63 15.79 -12.10
N ASN A 601 23.83 15.20 -12.99
CA ASN A 601 24.34 14.41 -14.11
C ASN A 601 25.16 15.26 -15.07
N ASP A 602 24.66 16.45 -15.43
CA ASP A 602 25.39 17.40 -16.29
C ASP A 602 26.72 17.83 -15.65
N LEU A 603 26.72 18.10 -14.34
CA LEU A 603 27.94 18.38 -13.59
C LEU A 603 28.92 17.19 -13.63
N ALA A 604 28.45 15.97 -13.38
CA ALA A 604 29.30 14.77 -13.43
C ALA A 604 29.94 14.57 -14.80
N LEU A 605 29.18 14.77 -15.89
CA LEU A 605 29.68 14.70 -17.26
C LEU A 605 30.75 15.77 -17.54
N SER A 606 30.55 17.00 -17.04
CA SER A 606 31.53 18.09 -17.19
C SER A 606 32.88 17.79 -16.52
N LEU A 607 32.88 16.95 -15.47
CA LEU A 607 34.08 16.50 -14.75
C LEU A 607 34.73 15.26 -15.39
N GLY A 608 34.21 14.78 -16.53
CA GLY A 608 34.70 13.57 -17.20
C GLY A 608 34.34 12.27 -16.47
N THR A 609 33.28 12.26 -15.65
CA THR A 609 32.80 11.09 -14.93
C THR A 609 31.30 10.87 -15.16
N ASN A 610 30.67 10.01 -14.36
CA ASN A 610 29.23 9.80 -14.37
C ASN A 610 28.62 9.98 -12.98
N LEU A 611 27.30 10.20 -12.95
CA LEU A 611 26.56 10.50 -11.73
C LEU A 611 26.68 9.40 -10.65
N PRO A 612 26.57 8.09 -10.95
CA PRO A 612 26.72 7.05 -9.94
C PRO A 612 28.05 7.11 -9.20
N LYS A 613 29.17 7.24 -9.94
CA LYS A 613 30.50 7.37 -9.32
C LYS A 613 30.64 8.66 -8.53
N MET A 614 30.15 9.78 -9.06
CA MET A 614 30.18 11.08 -8.38
C MET A 614 29.40 11.03 -7.05
N ALA A 615 28.22 10.41 -7.03
CA ALA A 615 27.39 10.29 -5.84
C ALA A 615 28.03 9.42 -4.75
N ILE A 616 28.63 8.29 -5.12
CA ILE A 616 29.36 7.44 -4.16
C ILE A 616 30.60 8.17 -3.65
N ALA A 617 31.38 8.80 -4.53
CA ALA A 617 32.55 9.59 -4.17
C ALA A 617 32.19 10.72 -3.20
N TRP A 618 31.05 11.39 -3.42
CA TRP A 618 30.52 12.41 -2.52
C TRP A 618 30.25 11.85 -1.12
N CYS A 619 29.63 10.68 -1.00
CA CYS A 619 29.41 10.05 0.31
C CYS A 619 30.74 9.81 1.06
N THR A 620 31.80 9.42 0.34
CA THR A 620 33.13 9.19 0.94
C THR A 620 33.86 10.46 1.39
N LYS A 621 33.38 11.66 1.00
CA LYS A 621 33.94 12.93 1.49
C LYS A 621 33.57 13.23 2.93
N ASN A 622 32.53 12.59 3.47
CA ASN A 622 32.18 12.74 4.87
C ASN A 622 33.13 11.89 5.74
N PRO A 623 33.92 12.50 6.65
CA PRO A 623 34.91 11.77 7.43
C PRO A 623 34.30 10.77 8.43
N ASN A 624 33.00 10.85 8.69
CA ASN A 624 32.28 9.93 9.58
C ASN A 624 31.66 8.74 8.81
N VAL A 625 31.83 8.68 7.49
CA VAL A 625 31.44 7.53 6.66
C VAL A 625 32.62 6.56 6.59
N SER A 626 32.53 5.47 7.35
CA SER A 626 33.58 4.44 7.37
C SER A 626 33.50 3.53 6.14
N THR A 627 32.30 3.22 5.68
CA THR A 627 32.07 2.45 4.44
C THR A 627 30.75 2.83 3.77
N VAL A 628 30.71 2.70 2.45
CA VAL A 628 29.53 2.93 1.60
C VAL A 628 29.08 1.59 1.04
N ILE A 629 27.91 1.10 1.45
CA ILE A 629 27.38 -0.17 0.97
C ILE A 629 26.87 -0.01 -0.46
N LEU A 630 27.47 -0.74 -1.38
CA LEU A 630 27.08 -0.76 -2.80
C LEU A 630 25.99 -1.80 -3.07
N GLY A 631 25.08 -1.47 -3.98
CA GLY A 631 24.08 -2.40 -4.49
C GLY A 631 24.10 -2.43 -6.01
N ALA A 632 24.20 -3.61 -6.60
CA ALA A 632 24.24 -3.80 -8.04
C ALA A 632 23.38 -5.01 -8.44
N SER A 633 22.67 -4.90 -9.57
CA SER A 633 21.96 -6.03 -10.17
C SER A 633 22.71 -6.66 -11.35
N LYS A 634 23.83 -6.06 -11.75
CA LYS A 634 24.69 -6.51 -12.86
C LYS A 634 26.15 -6.22 -12.53
N VAL A 635 27.07 -7.11 -12.94
CA VAL A 635 28.52 -6.95 -12.76
C VAL A 635 29.05 -5.63 -13.32
N SER A 636 28.52 -5.18 -14.47
CA SER A 636 28.94 -3.90 -15.07
C SER A 636 28.68 -2.69 -14.17
N GLN A 637 27.58 -2.68 -13.42
CA GLN A 637 27.26 -1.61 -12.47
C GLN A 637 28.24 -1.62 -11.29
N LEU A 638 28.60 -2.81 -10.81
CA LEU A 638 29.56 -2.94 -9.72
C LEU A 638 30.96 -2.50 -10.16
N LYS A 639 31.44 -2.97 -11.32
CA LYS A 639 32.74 -2.55 -11.88
C LYS A 639 32.83 -1.04 -12.07
N GLU A 640 31.74 -0.43 -12.53
CA GLU A 640 31.65 1.03 -12.63
C GLU A 640 31.78 1.69 -11.25
N THR A 641 30.96 1.27 -10.28
CA THR A 641 30.88 1.94 -8.97
C THR A 641 32.08 1.67 -8.06
N LEU A 642 32.82 0.58 -8.25
CA LEU A 642 34.09 0.31 -7.56
C LEU A 642 35.18 1.35 -7.87
N THR A 643 35.11 2.01 -9.03
CA THR A 643 36.06 3.08 -9.40
C THR A 643 35.62 4.46 -8.92
N ALA A 644 34.62 4.55 -8.03
CA ALA A 644 34.15 5.83 -7.50
C ALA A 644 35.22 6.59 -6.71
N LEU A 645 36.16 5.91 -6.05
CA LEU A 645 37.24 6.58 -5.32
C LEU A 645 38.20 7.35 -6.24
N ASP A 646 38.34 6.94 -7.50
CA ASP A 646 39.13 7.67 -8.50
C ASP A 646 38.52 9.05 -8.82
N VAL A 647 37.23 9.22 -8.54
CA VAL A 647 36.48 10.47 -8.72
C VAL A 647 36.58 11.38 -7.50
N ALA A 648 36.88 10.85 -6.31
CA ALA A 648 36.93 11.65 -5.09
C ALA A 648 37.90 12.85 -5.19
N PRO A 649 39.09 12.77 -5.80
CA PRO A 649 39.96 13.93 -6.02
C PRO A 649 39.36 15.03 -6.90
N LEU A 650 38.45 14.67 -7.83
CA LEU A 650 37.77 15.63 -8.72
C LEU A 650 36.73 16.48 -7.99
N LEU A 651 36.25 16.01 -6.83
CA LEU A 651 35.33 16.75 -5.96
C LEU A 651 36.10 17.76 -5.11
N THR A 652 36.61 18.82 -5.77
CA THR A 652 37.26 19.97 -5.13
C THR A 652 36.25 20.77 -4.31
N PRO A 653 36.69 21.69 -3.43
CA PRO A 653 35.78 22.57 -2.69
C PRO A 653 34.79 23.33 -3.57
N GLU A 654 35.22 23.76 -4.76
CA GLU A 654 34.39 24.46 -5.74
C GLU A 654 33.31 23.55 -6.32
N VAL A 655 33.67 22.32 -6.71
CA VAL A 655 32.73 21.31 -7.19
C VAL A 655 31.73 20.92 -6.09
N MET A 656 32.22 20.75 -4.86
CA MET A 656 31.35 20.48 -3.71
C MET A 656 30.35 21.63 -3.51
N GLN A 657 30.77 22.89 -3.64
CA GLN A 657 29.86 24.03 -3.56
C GLN A 657 28.80 24.03 -4.68
N GLN A 658 29.17 23.64 -5.90
CA GLN A 658 28.21 23.47 -7.00
C GLN A 658 27.18 22.37 -6.69
N ILE A 659 27.63 21.23 -6.16
CA ILE A 659 26.74 20.14 -5.71
C ILE A 659 25.77 20.67 -4.63
N GLU A 660 26.26 21.41 -3.63
CA GLU A 660 25.41 22.02 -2.60
C GLU A 660 24.39 23.01 -3.18
N GLY A 661 24.80 23.80 -4.18
CA GLY A 661 23.91 24.72 -4.88
C GLY A 661 22.80 24.02 -5.67
N ILE A 662 23.11 22.90 -6.32
CA ILE A 662 22.12 22.09 -7.04
C ILE A 662 21.15 21.42 -6.06
N LEU A 663 21.67 20.83 -4.98
CA LEU A 663 20.85 20.10 -4.02
C LEU A 663 19.95 21.02 -3.19
N GLY A 664 20.48 22.17 -2.77
CA GLY A 664 19.75 23.16 -1.97
C GLY A 664 19.24 22.62 -0.63
N ASN A 665 19.86 21.55 -0.10
CA ASN A 665 19.38 20.80 1.06
C ASN A 665 20.44 20.61 2.15
N LYS A 666 21.49 21.45 2.16
CA LYS A 666 22.57 21.35 3.13
C LYS A 666 22.01 21.42 4.56
N PRO A 667 22.20 20.39 5.40
CA PRO A 667 21.69 20.41 6.77
C PRO A 667 22.28 21.57 7.57
N ALA A 668 21.44 22.20 8.39
CA ALA A 668 21.87 23.22 9.33
C ALA A 668 22.23 22.56 10.67
N MET A 669 23.41 22.86 11.20
CA MET A 669 23.77 22.45 12.54
C MET A 669 22.91 23.20 13.57
N PRO A 670 22.42 22.54 14.63
CA PRO A 670 21.72 23.22 15.70
C PRO A 670 22.64 24.28 16.33
N PRO A 671 22.12 25.48 16.65
CA PRO A 671 22.91 26.57 17.19
C PRO A 671 23.42 26.32 18.62
N PHE A 672 22.81 25.38 19.35
CA PHE A 672 23.09 25.07 20.76
C PHE A 672 23.20 23.56 20.97
#